data_AF-A0A1E7KET0-F1
#
_entry.id   AF-A0A1E7KET0-F1
#
_cell.length_a   1.000
_cell.length_b   1.000
_cell.length_c   1.000
_cell.angle_alpha   90.00
_cell.angle_beta   90.00
_cell.angle_gamma   90.00
#
_symmetry.space_group_name_H-M   'P 1'
#
loop_
_entity.id
_entity.type
_entity.pdbx_description
1 polymer ?
#
loop_
_entity_poly.entity_id
_entity_poly.type
_entity_poly.pdbx_seq_one_letter_code
_entity_poly.pdbx_strand_id
1 'polypeptide(L)'
;MRDAVTSDEETPENQPPPTPQGPPEPIAIVGVAALYPGAHTVGDYWRLLTDEARLPPTDQPPSTRGLDDLEVDLASFGIPPAQARSIARMQLLMLEGARRCLADAGHPERPLPTDRTDVVVGTCFGLDRQYANALRIEGARYARHLAEVAAAHEFGGCSEADAAEAAHEFRAELRRRLGASPHDRVGEMASTIPARIATACKLRGRTLALESQDATSYLGVAHAIDSLRGRLSDAVLVLAGQQEEGPFLGHALAGKGLSAAETRPFDPDGTGFSLGAGVGGLLLKRLSTAVRDGDRIYATVLDGSLGHDARPGVFRYSTSAARRHEVAAEAYARSGVAASSVRYVECAGHGVGPDARAELEALSTLFTDPDSAAEQSPPVVLGSARDRLGHTFANAGLASVSKVALALHHRTLPPHRDTGGGPRTALSGTPFRLARHVEPWPDPEDGAPRRAAVSGSSLTGTLCHLVLQEHAPTLGSTVRSGAAVRTVAGRTASREPIAIVGYGGSFADSTDADGFWTAMLSGRDRIGPLPEVILDRRLYHSPGQLSPDRSYTDLGAPVRVPTRPPEGLRVTPRRYAAMDPAQRLGLMVAEEMFTRRGTAAGPLTGPGVVAVGSNLGLTRERRLNAGLCRDTLEATVRETAVFAKLSAGGMDPDALLKLVRERFGDPESADSPSALDGALASGVPALIANEHRLAAVPVAVEAACASTLAAIDLAVSRLRSGSVRYAIAGGVELPCNARDMALCSALGLLSHDRITPFDTEADGFTPGDGCSLFLLKRYADARRDGEPIYGLLRGVGASNDAKSLIAPDASGQARAMRRSFEQVDFGPAAVDYLEAHGTGTRVGDRVEIDATSQVYADHERDRPLEIGSAKSFVGHTFAAAGGAGLLRALLALRTGTIPPNANLRTVNPQLHLAGIPARISTEGREWERADGRPRRAAVSSFGTGGINYHLLVEEPMDGAR
;
A
#
# COMPACT_ATOMS: atom_id res chain seq x y z
N MET A 1 -8.44 67.50 32.60
CA MET A 1 -7.98 68.67 31.83
C MET A 1 -6.64 68.27 31.23
N ARG A 2 -6.67 67.91 29.93
CA ARG A 2 -5.59 67.96 28.90
C ARG A 2 -4.28 67.18 29.16
N ASP A 3 -3.71 66.36 28.28
CA ASP A 3 -3.90 66.09 26.85
C ASP A 3 -3.51 64.63 26.50
N ALA A 4 -4.21 64.05 25.53
CA ALA A 4 -3.91 62.78 24.89
C ALA A 4 -3.25 63.05 23.53
N VAL A 5 -2.14 62.37 23.24
CA VAL A 5 -1.54 62.28 21.90
C VAL A 5 -1.85 60.89 21.35
N THR A 6 -2.62 60.87 20.27
CA THR A 6 -2.98 59.70 19.48
C THR A 6 -1.83 59.33 18.55
N SER A 7 -1.38 58.07 18.60
CA SER A 7 -0.58 57.43 17.55
C SER A 7 -1.44 56.40 16.85
N ASP A 8 -1.65 56.58 15.55
CA ASP A 8 -2.39 55.69 14.65
C ASP A 8 -1.70 54.32 14.57
N GLU A 9 -2.38 53.28 15.08
CA GLU A 9 -2.12 51.89 14.68
C GLU A 9 -3.02 51.58 13.48
N GLU A 10 -2.42 51.50 12.28
CA GLU A 10 -3.07 50.90 11.11
C GLU A 10 -3.27 49.40 11.39
N THR A 11 -4.52 49.01 11.62
CA THR A 11 -4.97 47.63 11.61
C THR A 11 -4.75 47.04 10.21
N PRO A 12 -4.11 45.86 10.08
CA PRO A 12 -3.97 45.21 8.78
C PRO A 12 -5.37 44.81 8.29
N GLU A 13 -5.76 45.37 7.15
CA GLU A 13 -6.99 45.03 6.45
C GLU A 13 -7.08 43.51 6.24
N ASN A 14 -8.18 42.97 6.74
CA ASN A 14 -8.62 41.60 6.62
C ASN A 14 -8.70 41.22 5.13
N GLN A 15 -7.72 40.48 4.61
CA GLN A 15 -7.82 39.90 3.27
C GLN A 15 -9.11 39.06 3.22
N PRO A 16 -9.97 39.25 2.22
CA PRO A 16 -11.16 38.43 2.09
C PRO A 16 -10.75 36.96 1.97
N PRO A 17 -11.54 36.02 2.53
CA PRO A 17 -11.27 34.60 2.37
C PRO A 17 -11.13 34.27 0.88
N PRO A 18 -10.21 33.36 0.50
CA PRO A 18 -10.06 32.99 -0.90
C PRO A 18 -11.42 32.57 -1.45
N THR A 19 -11.89 33.31 -2.46
CA THR A 19 -13.06 32.98 -3.27
C THR A 19 -13.01 31.50 -3.66
N PRO A 20 -14.14 30.77 -3.64
CA PRO A 20 -14.15 29.37 -4.07
C PRO A 20 -13.55 29.29 -5.47
N GLN A 21 -12.41 28.61 -5.57
CA GLN A 21 -11.81 28.26 -6.85
C GLN A 21 -12.88 27.49 -7.63
N GLY A 22 -12.97 27.72 -8.95
CA GLY A 22 -13.89 26.98 -9.81
C GLY A 22 -13.75 25.45 -9.66
N PRO A 23 -14.65 24.67 -10.28
CA PRO A 23 -14.64 23.22 -10.14
C PRO A 23 -13.24 22.65 -10.44
N PRO A 24 -12.80 21.63 -9.67
CA PRO A 24 -11.44 21.11 -9.80
C PRO A 24 -11.21 20.56 -11.20
N GLU A 25 -9.98 20.69 -11.70
CA GLU A 25 -9.65 20.23 -13.06
C GLU A 25 -9.99 18.73 -13.23
N PRO A 26 -10.77 18.36 -14.26
CA PRO A 26 -11.09 16.97 -14.54
C PRO A 26 -9.87 16.12 -14.92
N ILE A 27 -9.95 14.82 -14.64
CA ILE A 27 -8.91 13.85 -14.98
C ILE A 27 -9.39 12.97 -16.14
N ALA A 28 -8.62 12.94 -17.22
CA ALA A 28 -8.89 12.13 -18.39
C ALA A 28 -8.39 10.70 -18.21
N ILE A 29 -9.23 9.73 -18.60
CA ILE A 29 -8.85 8.32 -18.78
C ILE A 29 -8.37 8.17 -20.22
N VAL A 30 -7.06 8.01 -20.40
CA VAL A 30 -6.42 8.00 -21.72
C VAL A 30 -5.96 6.61 -22.18
N GLY A 31 -5.87 5.65 -21.26
CA GLY A 31 -5.59 4.25 -21.56
C GLY A 31 -6.32 3.34 -20.58
N VAL A 32 -6.74 2.18 -21.06
CA VAL A 32 -7.44 1.14 -20.29
C VAL A 32 -6.78 -0.20 -20.55
N ALA A 33 -6.65 -1.03 -19.50
CA ALA A 33 -6.36 -2.44 -19.63
C ALA A 33 -7.43 -3.26 -18.90
N ALA A 34 -7.79 -4.38 -19.51
CA ALA A 34 -8.76 -5.32 -19.00
C ALA A 34 -8.30 -6.74 -19.33
N LEU A 35 -7.80 -7.45 -18.32
CA LEU A 35 -7.42 -8.85 -18.36
C LEU A 35 -8.35 -9.60 -17.40
N TYR A 36 -9.33 -10.30 -17.95
CA TYR A 36 -10.32 -11.08 -17.22
C TYR A 36 -10.47 -12.46 -17.86
N PRO A 37 -10.98 -13.46 -17.11
CA PRO A 37 -11.28 -14.77 -17.69
C PRO A 37 -12.16 -14.66 -18.95
N GLY A 38 -11.60 -15.03 -20.10
CA GLY A 38 -12.24 -14.91 -21.41
C GLY A 38 -12.37 -13.49 -21.98
N ALA A 39 -11.58 -12.52 -21.49
CA ALA A 39 -11.44 -11.19 -22.07
C ALA A 39 -10.03 -10.62 -21.83
N HIS A 40 -9.21 -10.53 -22.87
CA HIS A 40 -7.80 -10.12 -22.72
C HIS A 40 -7.53 -8.72 -23.31
N THR A 41 -8.46 -8.13 -24.04
CA THR A 41 -8.37 -6.76 -24.54
C THR A 41 -9.52 -5.90 -24.03
N VAL A 42 -9.39 -4.58 -24.13
CA VAL A 42 -10.47 -3.65 -23.80
C VAL A 42 -11.73 -3.93 -24.64
N GLY A 43 -11.55 -4.28 -25.91
CA GLY A 43 -12.65 -4.70 -26.79
C GLY A 43 -13.29 -6.02 -26.36
N ASP A 44 -12.51 -7.00 -25.91
CA ASP A 44 -13.05 -8.26 -25.37
C ASP A 44 -13.85 -8.02 -24.09
N TYR A 45 -13.35 -7.12 -23.22
CA TYR A 45 -14.03 -6.76 -22.00
C TYR A 45 -15.37 -6.08 -22.29
N TRP A 46 -15.39 -5.13 -23.23
CA TRP A 46 -16.64 -4.53 -23.67
C TRP A 46 -17.62 -5.57 -24.21
N ARG A 47 -17.16 -6.49 -25.07
CA ARG A 47 -17.98 -7.61 -25.56
C ARG A 47 -18.51 -8.49 -24.43
N LEU A 48 -17.67 -8.84 -23.45
CA LEU A 48 -18.07 -9.61 -22.26
C LEU A 48 -19.20 -8.92 -21.48
N LEU A 49 -19.15 -7.59 -21.36
CA LEU A 49 -20.16 -6.81 -20.64
C LEU A 49 -21.47 -6.68 -21.41
N THR A 50 -21.42 -6.69 -22.74
CA THR A 50 -22.60 -6.52 -23.61
C THR A 50 -23.19 -7.82 -24.15
N ASP A 51 -22.54 -8.96 -23.93
CA ASP A 51 -23.02 -10.26 -24.41
C ASP A 51 -24.18 -10.79 -23.54
N GLU A 52 -25.38 -10.80 -24.11
CA GLU A 52 -26.61 -11.27 -23.45
C GLU A 52 -26.70 -12.80 -23.36
N ALA A 53 -25.99 -13.53 -24.23
CA ALA A 53 -26.10 -14.98 -24.35
C ALA A 53 -25.11 -15.76 -23.46
N ARG A 54 -24.17 -15.06 -22.81
CA ARG A 54 -23.09 -15.72 -22.05
C ARG A 54 -23.57 -16.33 -20.74
N LEU A 55 -23.24 -17.60 -20.55
CA LEU A 55 -23.47 -18.38 -19.32
C LEU A 55 -22.70 -17.81 -18.11
N PRO A 56 -23.16 -18.05 -16.87
CA PRO A 56 -22.45 -17.67 -15.66
C PRO A 56 -21.00 -18.19 -15.62
N PRO A 57 -20.09 -17.49 -14.91
CA PRO A 57 -18.75 -18.01 -14.62
C PRO A 57 -18.74 -19.38 -13.89
N THR A 58 -19.76 -19.66 -13.08
CA THR A 58 -19.95 -20.93 -12.34
C THR A 58 -20.29 -22.12 -13.21
N ASP A 59 -20.89 -21.90 -14.38
CA ASP A 59 -21.20 -22.96 -15.35
C ASP A 59 -20.06 -23.19 -16.34
N GLN A 60 -19.03 -22.35 -16.29
CA GLN A 60 -17.81 -22.53 -17.09
C GLN A 60 -16.86 -23.52 -16.37
N PRO A 61 -16.12 -24.37 -17.11
CA PRO A 61 -15.19 -25.32 -16.51
C PRO A 61 -14.12 -24.60 -15.66
N PRO A 62 -13.64 -25.19 -14.54
CA PRO A 62 -12.70 -24.54 -13.62
C PRO A 62 -11.45 -23.96 -14.30
N SER A 63 -10.95 -24.63 -15.35
CA SER A 63 -9.81 -24.19 -16.15
C SER A 63 -10.01 -22.86 -16.90
N THR A 64 -11.23 -22.35 -16.97
CA THR A 64 -11.59 -21.09 -17.65
C THR A 64 -11.99 -19.97 -16.69
N ARG A 65 -11.85 -20.18 -15.38
CA ARG A 65 -12.24 -19.22 -14.33
C ARG A 65 -11.10 -18.32 -13.86
N GLY A 66 -9.86 -18.63 -14.22
CA GLY A 66 -8.65 -17.89 -13.85
C GLY A 66 -8.00 -17.17 -15.04
N LEU A 67 -6.75 -16.75 -14.86
CA LEU A 67 -5.89 -16.16 -15.90
C LEU A 67 -4.64 -17.02 -16.15
N ASP A 68 -4.68 -18.30 -15.80
CA ASP A 68 -3.52 -19.20 -15.89
C ASP A 68 -3.11 -19.51 -17.34
N ASP A 69 -4.04 -19.37 -18.28
CA ASP A 69 -3.83 -19.53 -19.72
C ASP A 69 -3.09 -18.36 -20.38
N LEU A 70 -3.02 -17.20 -19.71
CA LEU A 70 -2.38 -16.02 -20.28
C LEU A 70 -0.85 -16.15 -20.25
N GLU A 71 -0.25 -16.50 -21.39
CA GLU A 71 1.21 -16.48 -21.52
C GLU A 71 1.76 -15.05 -21.55
N VAL A 72 2.85 -14.82 -20.80
CA VAL A 72 3.53 -13.52 -20.71
C VAL A 72 4.94 -13.69 -21.22
N ASP A 73 5.30 -12.98 -22.30
CA ASP A 73 6.65 -12.98 -22.85
C ASP A 73 7.61 -12.17 -21.95
N LEU A 74 8.26 -12.87 -21.03
CA LEU A 74 9.22 -12.29 -20.08
C LEU A 74 10.44 -11.66 -20.77
N ALA A 75 10.85 -12.21 -21.92
CA ALA A 75 12.03 -11.72 -22.64
C ALA A 75 11.78 -10.30 -23.16
N SER A 76 10.55 -10.00 -23.59
CA SER A 76 10.16 -8.64 -24.02
C SER A 76 10.31 -7.58 -22.93
N PHE A 77 10.27 -7.98 -21.65
CA PHE A 77 10.47 -7.09 -20.49
C PHE A 77 11.91 -7.06 -19.97
N GLY A 78 12.84 -7.76 -20.64
CA GLY A 78 14.24 -7.87 -20.20
C GLY A 78 14.42 -8.69 -18.92
N ILE A 79 13.47 -9.57 -18.59
CA ILE A 79 13.53 -10.43 -17.41
C ILE A 79 14.28 -11.73 -17.76
N PRO A 80 15.39 -12.06 -17.07
CA PRO A 80 16.14 -13.28 -17.36
C PRO A 80 15.32 -14.56 -17.09
N PRO A 81 15.43 -15.61 -17.92
CA PRO A 81 14.73 -16.89 -17.69
C PRO A 81 15.00 -17.52 -16.32
N ALA A 82 16.19 -17.30 -15.76
CA ALA A 82 16.56 -17.78 -14.43
C ALA A 82 15.67 -17.21 -13.30
N GLN A 83 15.10 -16.01 -13.50
CA GLN A 83 14.20 -15.37 -12.53
C GLN A 83 12.74 -15.79 -12.71
N ALA A 84 12.36 -16.41 -13.85
CA ALA A 84 10.98 -16.69 -14.19
C ALA A 84 10.27 -17.54 -13.12
N ARG A 85 10.96 -18.54 -12.56
CA ARG A 85 10.40 -19.47 -11.56
C ARG A 85 10.26 -18.88 -10.16
N SER A 86 10.85 -17.72 -9.90
CA SER A 86 10.77 -17.04 -8.60
C SER A 86 9.80 -15.87 -8.60
N ILE A 87 9.19 -15.50 -9.73
CA ILE A 87 8.30 -14.34 -9.83
C ILE A 87 6.86 -14.76 -9.57
N ALA A 88 6.18 -14.06 -8.67
CA ALA A 88 4.77 -14.30 -8.43
C ALA A 88 3.90 -14.06 -9.67
N ARG A 89 2.88 -14.91 -9.84
CA ARG A 89 2.04 -14.89 -11.04
C ARG A 89 1.39 -13.53 -11.26
N MET A 90 0.89 -12.90 -10.19
CA MET A 90 0.31 -11.56 -10.27
C MET A 90 1.29 -10.50 -10.79
N GLN A 91 2.60 -10.62 -10.50
CA GLN A 91 3.57 -9.65 -11.04
C GLN A 91 3.65 -9.74 -12.57
N LEU A 92 3.55 -10.95 -13.13
CA LEU A 92 3.58 -11.19 -14.57
C LEU A 92 2.31 -10.65 -15.24
N LEU A 93 1.14 -10.95 -14.65
CA LEU A 93 -0.14 -10.48 -15.15
C LEU A 93 -0.22 -8.95 -15.14
N MET A 94 0.29 -8.29 -14.10
CA MET A 94 0.29 -6.82 -14.03
C MET A 94 1.33 -6.16 -14.94
N LEU A 95 2.46 -6.82 -15.21
CA LEU A 95 3.39 -6.36 -16.26
C LEU A 95 2.72 -6.35 -17.62
N GLU A 96 1.99 -7.42 -17.95
CA GLU A 96 1.23 -7.50 -19.19
C GLU A 96 0.06 -6.50 -19.22
N GLY A 97 -0.64 -6.33 -18.09
CA GLY A 97 -1.67 -5.30 -17.93
C GLY A 97 -1.13 -3.89 -18.15
N ALA A 98 0.05 -3.58 -17.61
CA ALA A 98 0.72 -2.29 -17.82
C ALA A 98 1.08 -2.08 -19.30
N ARG A 99 1.68 -3.09 -19.94
CA ARG A 99 2.03 -3.04 -21.36
C ARG A 99 0.79 -2.77 -22.23
N ARG A 100 -0.32 -3.45 -21.97
CA ARG A 100 -1.58 -3.25 -22.70
C ARG A 100 -2.21 -1.88 -22.44
N CYS A 101 -2.19 -1.40 -21.19
CA CYS A 101 -2.71 -0.08 -20.85
C CYS A 101 -1.94 1.05 -21.56
N LEU A 102 -0.60 0.92 -21.59
CA LEU A 102 0.27 1.87 -22.27
C LEU A 102 0.10 1.81 -23.79
N ALA A 103 0.00 0.60 -24.36
CA ALA A 103 -0.28 0.42 -25.79
C ALA A 103 -1.65 1.00 -26.19
N ASP A 104 -2.67 0.83 -25.35
CA ASP A 104 -4.01 1.39 -25.54
C ASP A 104 -4.03 2.92 -25.49
N ALA A 105 -3.11 3.54 -24.74
CA ALA A 105 -2.84 4.98 -24.76
C ALA A 105 -1.95 5.44 -25.94
N GLY A 106 -1.51 4.50 -26.79
CA GLY A 106 -0.67 4.75 -27.96
C GLY A 106 0.83 4.85 -27.68
N HIS A 107 1.34 4.26 -26.60
CA HIS A 107 2.77 4.15 -26.31
C HIS A 107 3.35 2.85 -26.93
N PRO A 108 4.56 2.85 -27.53
CA PRO A 108 5.58 3.90 -27.50
C PRO A 108 5.47 4.99 -28.58
N GLU A 109 4.54 4.88 -29.53
CA GLU A 109 4.39 5.84 -30.64
C GLU A 109 4.13 7.26 -30.13
N ARG A 110 3.49 7.36 -28.96
CA ARG A 110 3.25 8.59 -28.20
C ARG A 110 4.01 8.51 -26.87
N PRO A 111 5.16 9.19 -26.75
CA PRO A 111 5.98 9.08 -25.56
C PRO A 111 5.32 9.74 -24.35
N LEU A 112 5.48 9.11 -23.18
CA LEU A 112 5.06 9.67 -21.90
C LEU A 112 6.18 10.51 -21.27
N PRO A 113 5.84 11.48 -20.40
CA PRO A 113 6.84 12.17 -19.58
C PRO A 113 7.39 11.20 -18.53
N THR A 114 8.36 10.37 -18.92
CA THR A 114 8.86 9.23 -18.13
C THR A 114 9.25 9.61 -16.71
N ASP A 115 9.88 10.78 -16.54
CA ASP A 115 10.31 11.24 -15.23
C ASP A 115 9.14 11.62 -14.33
N ARG A 116 8.00 12.02 -14.88
CA ARG A 116 6.82 12.46 -14.12
C ARG A 116 5.62 11.53 -14.33
N THR A 117 5.90 10.26 -14.59
CA THR A 117 4.88 9.22 -14.70
C THR A 117 4.99 8.28 -13.51
N ASP A 118 3.96 8.27 -12.67
CA ASP A 118 3.88 7.39 -11.50
C ASP A 118 3.32 6.01 -11.87
N VAL A 119 3.69 5.00 -11.09
CA VAL A 119 3.13 3.64 -11.15
C VAL A 119 2.55 3.27 -9.80
N VAL A 120 1.24 3.06 -9.76
CA VAL A 120 0.49 2.70 -8.55
C VAL A 120 -0.17 1.35 -8.78
N VAL A 121 0.11 0.40 -7.90
CA VAL A 121 -0.44 -0.96 -7.99
C VAL A 121 -1.32 -1.25 -6.78
N GLY A 122 -2.42 -1.97 -7.00
CA GLY A 122 -3.30 -2.46 -5.96
C GLY A 122 -3.36 -3.99 -5.92
N THR A 123 -3.07 -4.58 -4.76
CA THR A 123 -3.23 -6.02 -4.51
C THR A 123 -3.92 -6.20 -3.15
N CYS A 124 -4.55 -7.35 -2.94
CA CYS A 124 -5.05 -7.75 -1.63
C CYS A 124 -4.61 -9.19 -1.39
N PHE A 125 -4.28 -9.50 -0.14
CA PHE A 125 -3.76 -10.79 0.26
C PHE A 125 -2.38 -11.08 -0.33
N GLY A 126 -1.78 -12.13 0.20
CA GLY A 126 -0.46 -12.60 -0.18
C GLY A 126 -0.43 -13.24 -1.56
N LEU A 127 0.75 -13.19 -2.17
CA LEU A 127 1.02 -13.75 -3.49
C LEU A 127 1.46 -15.21 -3.40
N ASP A 128 1.29 -16.00 -4.47
CA ASP A 128 1.66 -17.41 -4.53
C ASP A 128 3.09 -17.68 -4.04
N ARG A 129 4.07 -16.84 -4.41
CA ARG A 129 5.46 -17.00 -3.95
C ARG A 129 5.62 -16.75 -2.46
N GLN A 130 4.85 -15.83 -1.86
CA GLN A 130 4.88 -15.61 -0.42
C GLN A 130 4.43 -16.86 0.34
N TYR A 131 3.38 -17.51 -0.16
CA TYR A 131 2.85 -18.76 0.38
C TYR A 131 3.79 -19.95 0.15
N ALA A 132 4.35 -20.10 -1.06
CA ALA A 132 5.31 -21.14 -1.39
C ALA A 132 6.57 -21.04 -0.50
N ASN A 133 7.10 -19.84 -0.31
CA ASN A 133 8.24 -19.60 0.57
C ASN A 133 7.91 -19.89 2.04
N ALA A 134 6.73 -19.48 2.51
CA ALA A 134 6.29 -19.80 3.86
C ALA A 134 6.15 -21.31 4.10
N LEU A 135 5.53 -22.02 3.16
CA LEU A 135 5.37 -23.47 3.23
C LEU A 135 6.73 -24.20 3.19
N ARG A 136 7.68 -23.70 2.39
CA ARG A 136 9.05 -24.24 2.34
C ARG A 136 9.78 -24.09 3.68
N ILE A 137 9.59 -22.96 4.36
CA ILE A 137 10.17 -22.71 5.69
C ILE A 137 9.51 -23.60 6.75
N GLU A 138 8.17 -23.64 6.82
CA GLU A 138 7.45 -24.53 7.74
C GLU A 138 7.73 -26.03 7.47
N GLY A 139 8.00 -26.37 6.20
CA GLY A 139 8.43 -27.70 5.79
C GLY A 139 9.68 -28.19 6.53
N ALA A 140 10.57 -27.31 6.98
CA ALA A 140 11.73 -27.72 7.79
C ALA A 140 11.32 -28.32 9.15
N ARG A 141 10.28 -27.77 9.80
CA ARG A 141 9.72 -28.34 11.03
C ARG A 141 9.07 -29.69 10.75
N TYR A 142 8.31 -29.79 9.66
CA TYR A 142 7.69 -31.04 9.24
C TYR A 142 8.74 -32.13 8.98
N ALA A 143 9.83 -31.78 8.28
CA ALA A 143 10.97 -32.67 8.00
C ALA A 143 11.63 -33.20 9.28
N ARG A 144 11.78 -32.34 10.31
CA ARG A 144 12.29 -32.76 11.62
C ARG A 144 11.38 -33.80 12.26
N HIS A 145 10.08 -33.54 12.32
CA HIS A 145 9.13 -34.49 12.91
C HIS A 145 9.03 -35.79 12.10
N LEU A 146 9.15 -35.74 10.78
CA LEU A 146 9.27 -36.93 9.94
C LEU A 146 10.46 -37.80 10.35
N ALA A 147 11.66 -37.22 10.50
CA ALA A 147 12.84 -37.96 10.95
C ALA A 147 12.67 -38.52 12.37
N GLU A 148 12.16 -37.71 13.31
CA GLU A 148 11.94 -38.13 14.70
C GLU A 148 10.96 -39.31 14.82
N VAL A 149 9.89 -39.32 14.02
CA VAL A 149 8.91 -40.42 14.03
C VAL A 149 9.47 -41.64 13.31
N ALA A 150 10.16 -41.48 12.17
CA ALA A 150 10.75 -42.59 11.43
C ALA A 150 11.83 -43.35 12.25
N ALA A 151 12.56 -42.64 13.12
CA ALA A 151 13.55 -43.22 14.02
C ALA A 151 12.93 -43.84 15.30
N ALA A 152 11.64 -43.61 15.59
CA ALA A 152 11.02 -44.10 16.81
C ALA A 152 10.83 -45.64 16.79
N HIS A 153 11.23 -46.31 17.87
CA HIS A 153 11.23 -47.78 17.98
C HIS A 153 9.84 -48.43 17.95
N GLU A 154 8.76 -47.65 18.14
CA GLU A 154 7.38 -48.14 18.20
C GLU A 154 6.87 -48.76 16.87
N PHE A 155 7.63 -48.63 15.76
CA PHE A 155 7.28 -49.14 14.43
C PHE A 155 8.40 -49.93 13.74
N GLY A 156 9.33 -50.52 14.52
CA GLY A 156 10.47 -51.25 13.97
C GLY A 156 11.66 -50.37 13.55
N GLY A 157 11.59 -49.05 13.81
CA GLY A 157 12.66 -48.05 13.77
C GLY A 157 13.67 -48.16 12.63
N CYS A 158 13.58 -47.28 11.62
CA CYS A 158 14.68 -47.18 10.65
C CYS A 158 15.93 -46.58 11.31
N SER A 159 17.10 -46.80 10.70
CA SER A 159 18.33 -46.24 11.26
C SER A 159 18.26 -44.71 11.30
N GLU A 160 19.00 -44.08 12.21
CA GLU A 160 19.08 -42.61 12.26
C GLU A 160 19.54 -42.03 10.91
N ALA A 161 20.36 -42.77 10.17
CA ALA A 161 20.81 -42.39 8.83
C ALA A 161 19.66 -42.37 7.83
N ASP A 162 18.82 -43.42 7.80
CA ASP A 162 17.65 -43.49 6.91
C ASP A 162 16.62 -42.40 7.26
N ALA A 163 16.40 -42.15 8.55
CA ALA A 163 15.50 -41.09 9.01
C ALA A 163 16.00 -39.68 8.60
N ALA A 164 17.31 -39.44 8.71
CA ALA A 164 17.93 -38.20 8.25
C ALA A 164 17.89 -38.05 6.72
N GLU A 165 18.08 -39.14 5.98
CA GLU A 165 17.95 -39.19 4.52
C GLU A 165 16.52 -38.87 4.10
N ALA A 166 15.50 -39.44 4.76
CA ALA A 166 14.08 -39.15 4.49
C ALA A 166 13.77 -37.65 4.63
N ALA A 167 14.23 -37.01 5.72
CA ALA A 167 14.04 -35.57 5.91
C ALA A 167 14.81 -34.73 4.88
N HIS A 168 15.98 -35.19 4.43
CA HIS A 168 16.74 -34.52 3.37
C HIS A 168 16.04 -34.62 2.02
N GLU A 169 15.63 -35.82 1.60
CA GLU A 169 14.89 -36.06 0.36
C GLU A 169 13.58 -35.27 0.33
N PHE A 170 12.82 -35.29 1.43
CA PHE A 170 11.59 -34.50 1.55
C PHE A 170 11.83 -33.00 1.30
N ARG A 171 12.87 -32.41 1.92
CA ARG A 171 13.21 -30.99 1.68
C ARG A 171 13.67 -30.75 0.24
N ALA A 172 14.37 -31.69 -0.38
CA ALA A 172 14.77 -31.58 -1.78
C ALA A 172 13.55 -31.60 -2.71
N GLU A 173 12.61 -32.51 -2.46
CA GLU A 173 11.39 -32.67 -3.23
C GLU A 173 10.44 -31.48 -3.04
N LEU A 174 10.30 -30.97 -1.81
CA LEU A 174 9.54 -29.75 -1.53
C LEU A 174 10.10 -28.54 -2.29
N ARG A 175 11.44 -28.39 -2.34
CA ARG A 175 12.11 -27.34 -3.14
C ARG A 175 11.88 -27.53 -4.64
N ARG A 176 11.89 -28.76 -5.14
CA ARG A 176 11.61 -29.07 -6.54
C ARG A 176 10.19 -28.63 -6.92
N ARG A 177 9.21 -28.90 -6.05
CA ARG A 177 7.79 -28.56 -6.26
C ARG A 177 7.49 -27.08 -6.16
N LEU A 178 7.90 -26.46 -5.06
CA LEU A 178 7.56 -25.07 -4.75
C LEU A 178 8.47 -24.06 -5.45
N GLY A 179 9.63 -24.53 -5.93
CA GLY A 179 10.73 -23.68 -6.34
C GLY A 179 11.54 -23.20 -5.13
N ALA A 180 12.79 -22.87 -5.41
CA ALA A 180 13.68 -22.19 -4.48
C ALA A 180 14.68 -21.40 -5.31
N SER A 181 14.77 -20.10 -5.06
CA SER A 181 15.66 -19.21 -5.78
C SER A 181 16.26 -18.18 -4.84
N PRO A 182 17.53 -17.78 -5.03
CA PRO A 182 18.06 -16.58 -4.41
C PRO A 182 17.14 -15.37 -4.63
N HIS A 183 16.47 -15.28 -5.78
CA HIS A 183 15.59 -14.16 -6.12
C HIS A 183 14.17 -14.24 -5.53
N ASP A 184 13.87 -15.22 -4.67
CA ASP A 184 12.56 -15.42 -4.07
C ASP A 184 12.07 -14.17 -3.33
N ARG A 185 12.97 -13.45 -2.62
CA ARG A 185 12.59 -12.23 -1.89
C ARG A 185 12.03 -11.13 -2.78
N VAL A 186 12.65 -10.85 -3.94
CA VAL A 186 12.11 -9.84 -4.87
C VAL A 186 10.91 -10.38 -5.63
N GLY A 187 10.86 -11.68 -5.85
CA GLY A 187 9.79 -12.35 -6.57
C GLY A 187 8.45 -12.41 -5.85
N GLU A 188 8.45 -12.24 -4.53
CA GLU A 188 7.25 -12.35 -3.68
C GLU A 188 6.67 -11.02 -3.19
N MET A 189 7.41 -9.90 -3.32
CA MET A 189 7.00 -8.61 -2.76
C MET A 189 5.99 -7.90 -3.66
N ALA A 190 4.92 -7.35 -3.09
CA ALA A 190 3.92 -6.59 -3.86
C ALA A 190 4.52 -5.31 -4.45
N SER A 191 5.42 -4.65 -3.72
CA SER A 191 6.17 -3.47 -4.20
C SER A 191 7.10 -3.73 -5.38
N THR A 192 7.46 -5.00 -5.65
CA THR A 192 8.24 -5.34 -6.84
C THR A 192 7.40 -5.27 -8.12
N ILE A 193 6.08 -5.39 -8.04
CA ILE A 193 5.19 -5.25 -9.21
C ILE A 193 5.33 -3.87 -9.87
N PRO A 194 5.05 -2.74 -9.17
CA PRO A 194 5.18 -1.43 -9.77
C PRO A 194 6.65 -1.10 -10.12
N ALA A 195 7.64 -1.63 -9.39
CA ALA A 195 9.07 -1.44 -9.71
C ALA A 195 9.51 -2.14 -11.00
N ARG A 196 9.00 -3.36 -11.26
CA ARG A 196 9.24 -4.06 -12.54
C ARG A 196 8.59 -3.31 -13.69
N ILE A 197 7.36 -2.83 -13.51
CA ILE A 197 6.68 -2.00 -14.52
C ILE A 197 7.48 -0.73 -14.81
N ALA A 198 7.92 -0.02 -13.76
CA ALA A 198 8.77 1.16 -13.88
C ALA A 198 10.07 0.87 -14.65
N THR A 199 10.73 -0.25 -14.34
CA THR A 199 11.98 -0.67 -15.01
C THR A 199 11.76 -1.06 -16.48
N ALA A 200 10.70 -1.80 -16.77
CA ALA A 200 10.37 -2.24 -18.12
C ALA A 200 9.96 -1.06 -19.01
N CYS A 201 9.17 -0.13 -18.48
CA CYS A 201 8.62 1.01 -19.23
C CYS A 201 9.43 2.31 -19.07
N LYS A 202 10.56 2.26 -18.35
CA LYS A 202 11.45 3.39 -18.05
C LYS A 202 10.78 4.56 -17.34
N LEU A 203 9.80 4.29 -16.47
CA LEU A 203 9.05 5.30 -15.71
C LEU A 203 9.76 5.63 -14.39
N ARG A 204 10.06 6.90 -14.12
CA ARG A 204 10.88 7.36 -12.98
C ARG A 204 10.10 8.23 -11.98
N GLY A 205 8.77 8.17 -12.00
CA GLY A 205 7.89 8.80 -11.02
C GLY A 205 7.82 8.02 -9.70
N ARG A 206 6.79 8.29 -8.91
CA ARG A 206 6.45 7.51 -7.71
C ARG A 206 6.14 6.07 -8.08
N THR A 207 6.44 5.16 -7.16
CA THR A 207 6.22 3.73 -7.36
C THR A 207 5.80 3.14 -6.02
N LEU A 208 4.58 2.63 -5.93
CA LEU A 208 4.06 2.01 -4.71
C LEU A 208 2.97 0.98 -4.99
N ALA A 209 2.84 0.03 -4.07
CA ALA A 209 1.67 -0.83 -3.94
C ALA A 209 0.80 -0.36 -2.75
N LEU A 210 -0.51 -0.57 -2.82
CA LEU A 210 -1.45 -0.22 -1.75
C LEU A 210 -2.55 -1.28 -1.58
N GLU A 211 -3.13 -1.32 -0.38
CA GLU A 211 -4.23 -2.19 -0.01
C GLU A 211 -5.26 -1.43 0.87
N SER A 212 -6.52 -1.48 0.47
CA SER A 212 -7.69 -1.08 1.25
C SER A 212 -8.85 -2.05 0.98
N GLN A 213 -8.53 -3.35 0.90
CA GLN A 213 -9.45 -4.42 0.49
C GLN A 213 -10.11 -4.10 -0.87
N ASP A 214 -11.41 -4.26 -1.00
CA ASP A 214 -12.19 -3.98 -2.20
C ASP A 214 -12.06 -2.53 -2.69
N ALA A 215 -11.77 -1.60 -1.78
CA ALA A 215 -11.60 -0.18 -2.09
C ALA A 215 -10.20 0.15 -2.64
N THR A 216 -9.29 -0.82 -2.74
CA THR A 216 -7.89 -0.66 -3.16
C THR A 216 -7.75 0.13 -4.46
N SER A 217 -8.41 -0.31 -5.53
CA SER A 217 -8.32 0.37 -6.83
C SER A 217 -8.96 1.77 -6.84
N TYR A 218 -10.05 1.96 -6.08
CA TYR A 218 -10.66 3.28 -5.90
C TYR A 218 -9.68 4.26 -5.25
N LEU A 219 -8.97 3.80 -4.22
CA LEU A 219 -7.94 4.58 -3.57
C LEU A 219 -6.76 4.88 -4.50
N GLY A 220 -6.35 3.91 -5.35
CA GLY A 220 -5.34 4.14 -6.38
C GLY A 220 -5.73 5.26 -7.35
N VAL A 221 -6.99 5.27 -7.81
CA VAL A 221 -7.54 6.37 -8.64
C VAL A 221 -7.58 7.68 -7.86
N ALA A 222 -8.00 7.68 -6.61
CA ALA A 222 -8.03 8.90 -5.78
C ALA A 222 -6.63 9.47 -5.52
N HIS A 223 -5.62 8.61 -5.30
CA HIS A 223 -4.22 9.02 -5.20
C HIS A 223 -3.73 9.62 -6.53
N ALA A 224 -4.07 9.01 -7.66
CA ALA A 224 -3.72 9.55 -8.98
C ALA A 224 -4.31 10.95 -9.22
N ILE A 225 -5.58 11.16 -8.84
CA ILE A 225 -6.25 12.46 -8.92
C ILE A 225 -5.49 13.51 -8.10
N ASP A 226 -5.14 13.21 -6.84
CA ASP A 226 -4.39 14.13 -5.98
C ASP A 226 -3.01 14.45 -6.54
N SER A 227 -2.28 13.45 -7.03
CA SER A 227 -0.95 13.62 -7.64
C SER A 227 -0.98 14.46 -8.91
N LEU A 228 -1.97 14.25 -9.78
CA LEU A 228 -2.15 15.00 -11.02
C LEU A 228 -2.54 16.45 -10.76
N ARG A 229 -3.54 16.69 -9.88
CA ARG A 229 -4.01 18.05 -9.53
C ARG A 229 -2.97 18.82 -8.73
N GLY A 230 -2.29 18.13 -7.81
CA GLY A 230 -1.16 18.66 -7.06
C GLY A 230 0.09 18.91 -7.91
N ARG A 231 0.05 18.63 -9.23
CA ARG A 231 1.19 18.74 -10.16
C ARG A 231 2.44 18.06 -9.61
N LEU A 232 2.25 16.95 -8.92
CA LEU A 232 3.35 16.09 -8.48
C LEU A 232 3.79 15.17 -9.63
N SER A 233 2.86 14.91 -10.57
CA SER A 233 3.03 14.03 -11.72
C SER A 233 2.26 14.59 -12.92
N ASP A 234 2.61 14.13 -14.12
CA ASP A 234 1.95 14.51 -15.38
C ASP A 234 1.12 13.37 -15.98
N ALA A 235 1.43 12.13 -15.62
CA ALA A 235 0.65 10.94 -15.89
C ALA A 235 0.73 9.98 -14.69
N VAL A 236 -0.29 9.16 -14.48
CA VAL A 236 -0.29 8.10 -13.46
C VAL A 236 -0.87 6.83 -14.06
N LEU A 237 -0.10 5.75 -13.99
CA LEU A 237 -0.53 4.40 -14.35
C LEU A 237 -1.02 3.70 -13.08
N VAL A 238 -2.33 3.44 -13.01
CA VAL A 238 -2.97 2.72 -11.90
C VAL A 238 -3.34 1.32 -12.38
N LEU A 239 -2.83 0.29 -11.71
CA LEU A 239 -3.17 -1.11 -11.97
C LEU A 239 -3.65 -1.77 -10.69
N ALA A 240 -4.53 -2.74 -10.80
CA ALA A 240 -4.91 -3.57 -9.67
C ALA A 240 -5.28 -4.97 -10.14
N GLY A 241 -5.10 -5.96 -9.29
CA GLY A 241 -5.28 -7.35 -9.68
C GLY A 241 -5.63 -8.24 -8.53
N GLN A 242 -6.41 -9.27 -8.85
CA GLN A 242 -6.85 -10.28 -7.92
C GLN A 242 -6.87 -11.63 -8.64
N GLN A 243 -6.42 -12.67 -7.95
CA GLN A 243 -6.71 -14.07 -8.29
C GLN A 243 -6.63 -14.92 -7.03
N GLU A 244 -6.93 -16.20 -7.14
CA GLU A 244 -6.71 -17.15 -6.06
C GLU A 244 -5.24 -17.60 -6.06
N GLU A 245 -4.47 -17.10 -5.10
CA GLU A 245 -3.02 -17.35 -4.99
C GLU A 245 -2.70 -18.53 -4.05
N GLY A 246 -3.69 -19.00 -3.29
CA GLY A 246 -3.59 -20.09 -2.30
C GLY A 246 -4.92 -20.36 -1.60
N PRO A 247 -5.02 -21.47 -0.84
CA PRO A 247 -6.29 -21.91 -0.24
C PRO A 247 -6.84 -20.98 0.86
N PHE A 248 -5.99 -20.15 1.48
CA PHE A 248 -6.39 -19.36 2.64
C PHE A 248 -7.61 -18.46 2.41
N LEU A 249 -7.65 -17.73 1.29
CA LEU A 249 -8.68 -16.72 1.06
C LEU A 249 -10.08 -17.34 1.00
N GLY A 250 -10.24 -18.47 0.30
CA GLY A 250 -11.51 -19.18 0.19
C GLY A 250 -12.04 -19.63 1.56
N HIS A 251 -11.18 -20.23 2.38
CA HIS A 251 -11.50 -20.64 3.75
C HIS A 251 -11.86 -19.44 4.65
N ALA A 252 -11.06 -18.38 4.60
CA ALA A 252 -11.26 -17.21 5.44
C ALA A 252 -12.57 -16.46 5.11
N LEU A 253 -12.96 -16.42 3.84
CA LEU A 253 -14.25 -15.86 3.41
C LEU A 253 -15.43 -16.75 3.80
N ALA A 254 -15.29 -18.08 3.67
CA ALA A 254 -16.30 -19.03 4.13
C ALA A 254 -16.52 -18.91 5.64
N GLY A 255 -15.43 -18.85 6.42
CA GLY A 255 -15.47 -18.63 7.87
C GLY A 255 -16.13 -17.31 8.30
N LYS A 256 -16.12 -16.31 7.41
CA LYS A 256 -16.79 -15.02 7.60
C LYS A 256 -18.23 -14.99 7.08
N GLY A 257 -18.70 -16.09 6.49
CA GLY A 257 -20.02 -16.19 5.88
C GLY A 257 -20.19 -15.33 4.63
N LEU A 258 -19.12 -15.11 3.87
CA LEU A 258 -19.11 -14.26 2.65
C LEU A 258 -18.90 -15.05 1.36
N SER A 259 -18.75 -16.37 1.44
CA SER A 259 -18.64 -17.25 0.28
C SER A 259 -20.03 -17.66 -0.22
N ALA A 260 -20.25 -17.53 -1.53
CA ALA A 260 -21.44 -18.02 -2.21
C ALA A 260 -21.07 -18.62 -3.57
N ALA A 261 -21.94 -19.49 -4.09
CA ALA A 261 -21.74 -20.09 -5.42
C ALA A 261 -21.70 -19.02 -6.51
N GLU A 262 -22.62 -18.05 -6.46
CA GLU A 262 -22.70 -16.93 -7.41
C GLU A 262 -22.82 -15.60 -6.68
N THR A 263 -22.23 -14.54 -7.26
CA THR A 263 -22.48 -13.16 -6.85
C THR A 263 -23.80 -12.67 -7.45
N ARG A 264 -24.74 -12.26 -6.59
CA ARG A 264 -26.07 -11.74 -6.99
C ARG A 264 -26.25 -10.28 -6.54
N PRO A 265 -25.74 -9.30 -7.31
CA PRO A 265 -25.88 -7.89 -6.96
C PRO A 265 -27.35 -7.50 -6.77
N PHE A 266 -27.62 -6.59 -5.83
CA PHE A 266 -28.96 -6.06 -5.53
C PHE A 266 -29.99 -7.08 -4.97
N ASP A 267 -29.62 -8.35 -4.78
CA ASP A 267 -30.50 -9.32 -4.14
C ASP A 267 -30.58 -9.04 -2.62
N PRO A 268 -31.77 -8.69 -2.07
CA PRO A 268 -31.93 -8.41 -0.64
C PRO A 268 -31.68 -9.62 0.26
N ASP A 269 -31.74 -10.83 -0.30
CA ASP A 269 -31.50 -12.11 0.37
C ASP A 269 -30.11 -12.69 0.05
N GLY A 270 -29.24 -11.89 -0.59
CA GLY A 270 -27.86 -12.27 -0.88
C GLY A 270 -27.08 -12.58 0.40
N THR A 271 -26.29 -13.65 0.38
CA THR A 271 -25.50 -14.12 1.54
C THR A 271 -23.99 -13.98 1.35
N GLY A 272 -23.51 -13.59 0.17
CA GLY A 272 -22.09 -13.59 -0.15
C GLY A 272 -21.82 -13.51 -1.65
N PHE A 273 -20.61 -13.88 -2.04
CA PHE A 273 -20.13 -13.76 -3.42
C PHE A 273 -19.20 -14.91 -3.81
N SER A 274 -19.09 -15.13 -5.11
CA SER A 274 -18.02 -15.92 -5.72
C SER A 274 -16.79 -15.06 -5.98
N LEU A 275 -15.60 -15.60 -5.73
CA LEU A 275 -14.35 -14.93 -6.09
C LEU A 275 -14.19 -14.81 -7.60
N GLY A 276 -13.65 -13.68 -8.04
CA GLY A 276 -13.30 -13.41 -9.43
C GLY A 276 -11.80 -13.13 -9.57
N ALA A 277 -11.23 -13.54 -10.70
CA ALA A 277 -9.88 -13.17 -11.09
C ALA A 277 -9.88 -12.01 -12.10
N GLY A 278 -8.83 -11.20 -12.10
CA GLY A 278 -8.66 -10.16 -13.11
C GLY A 278 -7.57 -9.16 -12.78
N VAL A 279 -7.04 -8.52 -13.83
CA VAL A 279 -6.18 -7.33 -13.77
C VAL A 279 -6.82 -6.21 -14.59
N GLY A 280 -7.04 -5.07 -13.94
CA GLY A 280 -7.47 -3.83 -14.57
C GLY A 280 -6.36 -2.80 -14.55
N GLY A 281 -6.39 -1.87 -15.50
CA GLY A 281 -5.43 -0.77 -15.57
C GLY A 281 -6.04 0.49 -16.16
N LEU A 282 -5.61 1.65 -15.66
CA LEU A 282 -5.94 2.97 -16.21
C LEU A 282 -4.68 3.81 -16.32
N LEU A 283 -4.52 4.50 -17.45
CA LEU A 283 -3.58 5.60 -17.58
C LEU A 283 -4.35 6.92 -17.46
N LEU A 284 -3.98 7.72 -16.47
CA LEU A 284 -4.68 8.95 -16.08
C LEU A 284 -3.81 10.18 -16.32
N LYS A 285 -4.40 11.23 -16.87
CA LYS A 285 -3.76 12.54 -17.08
C LYS A 285 -4.73 13.66 -16.71
N ARG A 286 -4.21 14.84 -16.35
CA ARG A 286 -5.06 16.04 -16.31
C ARG A 286 -5.71 16.25 -17.67
N LEU A 287 -7.00 16.63 -17.72
CA LEU A 287 -7.71 16.81 -18.99
C LEU A 287 -7.01 17.82 -19.92
N SER A 288 -6.49 18.92 -19.38
CA SER A 288 -5.76 19.92 -20.18
C SER A 288 -4.50 19.32 -20.83
N THR A 289 -3.74 18.53 -20.07
CA THR A 289 -2.57 17.79 -20.56
C THR A 289 -2.97 16.78 -21.63
N ALA A 290 -4.06 16.03 -21.41
CA ALA A 290 -4.50 15.00 -22.34
C ALA A 290 -4.95 15.59 -23.69
N VAL A 291 -5.73 16.67 -23.65
CA VAL A 291 -6.17 17.39 -24.85
C VAL A 291 -4.97 18.00 -25.59
N ARG A 292 -4.06 18.65 -24.86
CA ARG A 292 -2.83 19.24 -25.44
C ARG A 292 -1.99 18.18 -26.17
N ASP A 293 -1.85 17.01 -25.57
CA ASP A 293 -1.05 15.93 -26.12
C ASP A 293 -1.84 15.16 -27.21
N GLY A 294 -3.13 15.47 -27.42
CA GLY A 294 -4.00 14.86 -28.42
C GLY A 294 -4.39 13.42 -28.07
N ASP A 295 -4.42 13.07 -26.78
CA ASP A 295 -4.75 11.72 -26.32
C ASP A 295 -6.18 11.34 -26.70
N ARG A 296 -6.41 10.06 -26.94
CA ARG A 296 -7.77 9.52 -26.90
C ARG A 296 -8.26 9.60 -25.46
N ILE A 297 -9.50 10.02 -25.27
CA ILE A 297 -10.12 10.15 -23.95
C ILE A 297 -11.38 9.29 -23.94
N TYR A 298 -11.41 8.25 -23.10
CA TYR A 298 -12.58 7.39 -22.92
C TYR A 298 -13.70 8.14 -22.17
N ALA A 299 -13.32 8.74 -21.04
CA ALA A 299 -14.19 9.51 -20.18
C ALA A 299 -13.33 10.44 -19.31
N THR A 300 -14.00 11.37 -18.63
CA THR A 300 -13.37 12.26 -17.64
C THR A 300 -13.93 12.01 -16.26
N VAL A 301 -13.06 11.79 -15.27
CA VAL A 301 -13.41 11.80 -13.85
C VAL A 301 -13.50 13.26 -13.40
N LEU A 302 -14.68 13.68 -12.94
CA LEU A 302 -14.93 15.04 -12.47
C LEU A 302 -14.40 15.23 -11.05
N ASP A 303 -14.86 14.41 -10.11
CA ASP A 303 -14.25 14.24 -8.80
C ASP A 303 -14.80 12.97 -8.13
N GLY A 304 -14.38 12.72 -6.90
CA GLY A 304 -15.00 11.73 -6.04
C GLY A 304 -14.72 11.96 -4.56
N SER A 305 -15.29 11.09 -3.74
CA SER A 305 -15.14 11.10 -2.30
C SER A 305 -14.77 9.71 -1.80
N LEU A 306 -14.05 9.70 -0.68
CA LEU A 306 -13.74 8.51 0.10
C LEU A 306 -14.14 8.80 1.54
N GLY A 307 -14.89 7.90 2.15
CA GLY A 307 -15.28 7.97 3.56
C GLY A 307 -15.06 6.64 4.26
N HIS A 308 -15.27 6.62 5.58
CA HIS A 308 -15.10 5.42 6.39
C HIS A 308 -16.17 5.31 7.46
N ASP A 309 -16.85 4.18 7.51
CA ASP A 309 -17.80 3.81 8.56
C ASP A 309 -17.06 3.15 9.73
N ALA A 310 -16.48 4.01 10.56
CA ALA A 310 -15.60 3.63 11.66
C ALA A 310 -16.36 2.95 12.80
N ARG A 311 -16.20 1.63 12.95
CA ARG A 311 -16.95 0.81 13.91
C ARG A 311 -16.03 -0.20 14.59
N PRO A 312 -15.91 -0.15 15.93
CA PRO A 312 -15.21 -1.20 16.67
C PRO A 312 -15.82 -2.59 16.43
N GLY A 313 -15.02 -3.62 16.72
CA GLY A 313 -15.38 -5.02 16.49
C GLY A 313 -14.98 -5.53 15.11
N VAL A 314 -15.49 -6.71 14.72
CA VAL A 314 -15.07 -7.42 13.50
C VAL A 314 -15.25 -6.56 12.25
N PHE A 315 -14.32 -6.67 11.31
CA PHE A 315 -14.44 -5.97 10.04
C PHE A 315 -15.70 -6.45 9.32
N ARG A 316 -16.41 -5.54 8.67
CA ARG A 316 -17.64 -5.82 7.91
C ARG A 316 -17.97 -4.63 7.01
N TYR A 317 -18.61 -4.90 5.88
CA TYR A 317 -19.15 -3.85 5.00
C TYR A 317 -20.06 -2.88 5.76
N SER A 318 -20.11 -1.63 5.31
CA SER A 318 -20.98 -0.63 5.93
C SER A 318 -22.44 -0.94 5.62
N THR A 319 -23.26 -1.02 6.66
CA THR A 319 -24.72 -1.16 6.54
C THR A 319 -25.42 0.17 6.83
N SER A 320 -24.67 1.28 6.83
CA SER A 320 -25.21 2.62 7.10
C SER A 320 -25.58 3.30 5.79
N ALA A 321 -26.89 3.40 5.50
CA ALA A 321 -27.38 4.18 4.37
C ALA A 321 -26.99 5.66 4.51
N ALA A 322 -27.08 6.23 5.72
CA ALA A 322 -26.67 7.61 5.99
C ALA A 322 -25.20 7.88 5.61
N ARG A 323 -24.26 7.03 6.04
CA ARG A 323 -22.84 7.20 5.68
C ARG A 323 -22.59 7.06 4.18
N ARG A 324 -23.26 6.12 3.53
CA ARG A 324 -23.18 5.95 2.06
C ARG A 324 -23.71 7.19 1.33
N HIS A 325 -24.82 7.74 1.81
CA HIS A 325 -25.41 8.96 1.27
C HIS A 325 -24.47 10.16 1.46
N GLU A 326 -23.92 10.36 2.66
CA GLU A 326 -22.95 11.44 2.94
C GLU A 326 -21.76 11.41 1.98
N VAL A 327 -21.16 10.23 1.80
CA VAL A 327 -20.03 10.05 0.88
C VAL A 327 -20.45 10.36 -0.56
N ALA A 328 -21.56 9.80 -1.04
CA ALA A 328 -22.03 10.06 -2.39
C ALA A 328 -22.37 11.55 -2.60
N ALA A 329 -23.09 12.18 -1.68
CA ALA A 329 -23.43 13.60 -1.72
C ALA A 329 -22.18 14.50 -1.76
N GLU A 330 -21.14 14.16 -0.99
CA GLU A 330 -19.86 14.88 -1.03
C GLU A 330 -19.18 14.79 -2.41
N ALA A 331 -19.25 13.63 -3.08
CA ALA A 331 -18.71 13.50 -4.44
C ALA A 331 -19.45 14.39 -5.46
N TYR A 332 -20.77 14.51 -5.35
CA TYR A 332 -21.56 15.44 -6.19
C TYR A 332 -21.23 16.90 -5.87
N ALA A 333 -21.15 17.26 -4.59
CA ALA A 333 -20.78 18.61 -4.16
C ALA A 333 -19.39 19.03 -4.70
N ARG A 334 -18.41 18.12 -4.61
CA ARG A 334 -17.04 18.35 -5.07
C ARG A 334 -16.90 18.41 -6.59
N SER A 335 -17.67 17.60 -7.31
CA SER A 335 -17.67 17.60 -8.78
C SER A 335 -18.46 18.78 -9.38
N GLY A 336 -19.28 19.46 -8.56
CA GLY A 336 -20.11 20.58 -9.01
C GLY A 336 -21.26 20.17 -9.93
N VAL A 337 -21.67 18.89 -9.91
CA VAL A 337 -22.78 18.38 -10.72
C VAL A 337 -23.93 17.88 -9.84
N ALA A 338 -25.16 18.05 -10.31
CA ALA A 338 -26.34 17.55 -9.61
C ALA A 338 -26.51 16.04 -9.83
N ALA A 339 -26.89 15.31 -8.77
CA ALA A 339 -27.20 13.88 -8.85
C ALA A 339 -28.31 13.58 -9.88
N SER A 340 -29.29 14.47 -10.01
CA SER A 340 -30.37 14.38 -11.01
C SER A 340 -29.89 14.37 -12.47
N SER A 341 -28.64 14.76 -12.74
CA SER A 341 -28.04 14.70 -14.09
C SER A 341 -27.36 13.38 -14.43
N VAL A 342 -27.21 12.47 -13.45
CA VAL A 342 -26.65 11.14 -13.66
C VAL A 342 -27.76 10.17 -14.14
N ARG A 343 -27.41 9.31 -15.10
CA ARG A 343 -28.34 8.32 -15.67
C ARG A 343 -27.87 6.87 -15.54
N TYR A 344 -26.64 6.66 -15.08
CA TYR A 344 -26.09 5.33 -14.81
C TYR A 344 -25.26 5.34 -13.53
N VAL A 345 -25.51 4.39 -12.63
CA VAL A 345 -24.69 4.16 -11.43
C VAL A 345 -24.20 2.73 -11.43
N GLU A 346 -22.89 2.58 -11.50
CA GLU A 346 -22.19 1.31 -11.31
C GLU A 346 -21.97 1.11 -9.81
N CYS A 347 -22.66 0.13 -9.22
CA CYS A 347 -22.68 -0.11 -7.79
C CYS A 347 -21.67 -1.16 -7.35
N ALA A 348 -21.37 -1.14 -6.05
CA ALA A 348 -20.44 -2.09 -5.46
C ALA A 348 -21.01 -3.50 -5.51
N GLY A 349 -22.32 -3.67 -5.25
CA GLY A 349 -23.06 -4.88 -5.63
C GLY A 349 -22.49 -6.19 -5.07
N HIS A 350 -22.10 -6.25 -3.79
CA HIS A 350 -21.38 -7.40 -3.21
C HIS A 350 -22.18 -8.70 -3.22
N GLY A 351 -23.50 -8.67 -3.35
CA GLY A 351 -24.36 -9.85 -3.16
C GLY A 351 -24.60 -10.19 -1.69
N VAL A 352 -24.48 -9.20 -0.80
CA VAL A 352 -24.78 -9.31 0.63
C VAL A 352 -26.01 -8.46 0.95
N GLY A 353 -27.09 -9.07 1.43
CA GLY A 353 -28.41 -8.44 1.55
C GLY A 353 -28.47 -7.16 2.39
N PRO A 354 -27.94 -7.13 3.63
CA PRO A 354 -27.89 -5.91 4.43
C PRO A 354 -27.07 -4.77 3.80
N ASP A 355 -26.00 -5.11 3.06
CA ASP A 355 -25.17 -4.15 2.33
C ASP A 355 -25.92 -3.58 1.12
N ALA A 356 -26.56 -4.44 0.33
CA ALA A 356 -27.36 -4.06 -0.82
C ALA A 356 -28.53 -3.14 -0.44
N ARG A 357 -29.24 -3.45 0.66
CA ARG A 357 -30.32 -2.57 1.17
C ARG A 357 -29.80 -1.19 1.54
N ALA A 358 -28.68 -1.11 2.26
CA ALA A 358 -28.09 0.16 2.64
C ALA A 358 -27.58 0.97 1.42
N GLU A 359 -27.03 0.31 0.40
CA GLU A 359 -26.62 0.94 -0.86
C GLU A 359 -27.82 1.52 -1.61
N LEU A 360 -28.90 0.73 -1.77
CA LEU A 360 -30.11 1.16 -2.45
C LEU A 360 -30.85 2.28 -1.72
N GLU A 361 -30.93 2.23 -0.39
CA GLU A 361 -31.55 3.28 0.43
C GLU A 361 -30.79 4.61 0.32
N ALA A 362 -29.46 4.56 0.41
CA ALA A 362 -28.61 5.73 0.29
C ALA A 362 -28.73 6.41 -1.08
N LEU A 363 -28.70 5.61 -2.15
CA LEU A 363 -28.86 6.10 -3.52
C LEU A 363 -30.29 6.61 -3.73
N SER A 364 -31.32 5.93 -3.22
CA SER A 364 -32.71 6.39 -3.36
C SER A 364 -32.89 7.76 -2.72
N THR A 365 -32.31 7.97 -1.53
CA THR A 365 -32.33 9.26 -0.84
C THR A 365 -31.61 10.35 -1.65
N LEU A 366 -30.51 10.00 -2.34
CA LEU A 366 -29.73 10.95 -3.13
C LEU A 366 -30.38 11.35 -4.46
N PHE A 367 -31.10 10.42 -5.09
CA PHE A 367 -31.69 10.60 -6.42
C PHE A 367 -33.19 10.96 -6.38
N THR A 368 -33.81 10.97 -5.19
CA THR A 368 -35.19 11.45 -5.01
C THR A 368 -35.14 12.92 -4.59
N ASP A 369 -35.65 13.80 -5.45
CA ASP A 369 -35.79 15.23 -5.15
C ASP A 369 -37.14 15.48 -4.43
N PRO A 370 -37.16 15.98 -3.18
CA PRO A 370 -38.40 16.26 -2.47
C PRO A 370 -39.21 17.44 -3.05
N ASP A 371 -38.59 18.32 -3.85
CA ASP A 371 -39.22 19.53 -4.42
C ASP A 371 -39.63 19.34 -5.90
N SER A 372 -39.25 18.22 -6.52
CA SER A 372 -39.66 17.85 -7.88
C SER A 372 -41.02 17.18 -7.86
N ALA A 373 -42.01 17.75 -8.56
CA ALA A 373 -43.24 17.03 -8.91
C ALA A 373 -42.86 15.71 -9.61
N ALA A 374 -43.06 14.59 -8.92
CA ALA A 374 -42.36 13.32 -9.11
C ALA A 374 -42.69 12.53 -10.40
N GLU A 375 -43.29 13.13 -11.42
CA GLU A 375 -43.88 12.36 -12.54
C GLU A 375 -43.07 12.32 -13.84
N GLN A 376 -41.91 12.99 -13.98
CA GLN A 376 -41.26 13.14 -15.31
C GLN A 376 -39.73 12.92 -15.42
N SER A 377 -39.01 12.57 -14.35
CA SER A 377 -37.57 12.25 -14.50
C SER A 377 -37.35 10.81 -14.99
N PRO A 378 -36.54 10.56 -16.04
CA PRO A 378 -36.28 9.21 -16.52
C PRO A 378 -35.51 8.40 -15.47
N PRO A 379 -35.82 7.10 -15.32
CA PRO A 379 -35.23 6.26 -14.28
C PRO A 379 -33.72 6.09 -14.47
N VAL A 380 -32.98 6.04 -13.37
CA VAL A 380 -31.53 5.84 -13.35
C VAL A 380 -31.22 4.35 -13.48
N VAL A 381 -30.31 3.99 -14.38
CA VAL A 381 -29.90 2.59 -14.57
C VAL A 381 -28.85 2.22 -13.53
N LEU A 382 -29.08 1.11 -12.83
CA LEU A 382 -28.07 0.49 -11.97
C LEU A 382 -27.36 -0.65 -12.71
N GLY A 383 -26.07 -0.82 -12.41
CA GLY A 383 -25.31 -1.97 -12.87
C GLY A 383 -24.25 -2.38 -11.86
N SER A 384 -23.69 -3.56 -12.06
CA SER A 384 -22.48 -4.02 -11.36
C SER A 384 -21.70 -4.89 -12.32
N ALA A 385 -20.38 -4.78 -12.38
CA ALA A 385 -19.52 -5.66 -13.16
C ALA A 385 -19.39 -7.06 -12.54
N ARG A 386 -19.80 -7.20 -11.27
CA ARG A 386 -19.65 -8.44 -10.49
C ARG A 386 -20.63 -9.54 -10.90
N ASP A 387 -21.72 -9.20 -11.59
CA ASP A 387 -22.63 -10.19 -12.17
C ASP A 387 -21.98 -11.01 -13.32
N ARG A 388 -20.93 -10.46 -13.94
CA ARG A 388 -20.10 -11.11 -14.96
C ARG A 388 -18.76 -11.61 -14.44
N LEU A 389 -18.09 -10.82 -13.60
CA LEU A 389 -16.72 -11.10 -13.20
C LEU A 389 -16.59 -11.84 -11.86
N GLY A 390 -17.69 -11.96 -11.10
CA GLY A 390 -17.60 -12.26 -9.68
C GLY A 390 -16.89 -11.13 -8.92
N HIS A 391 -16.41 -11.42 -7.73
CA HIS A 391 -15.78 -10.42 -6.87
C HIS A 391 -14.25 -10.39 -7.02
N THR A 392 -13.74 -9.37 -7.71
CA THR A 392 -12.30 -9.21 -8.01
C THR A 392 -11.52 -8.36 -6.98
N PHE A 393 -11.98 -8.31 -5.71
CA PHE A 393 -11.37 -7.58 -4.58
C PHE A 393 -10.57 -6.31 -4.98
N ALA A 394 -9.23 -6.38 -4.96
CA ALA A 394 -8.34 -5.25 -5.19
C ALA A 394 -8.66 -4.49 -6.50
N ASN A 395 -9.09 -5.23 -7.52
CA ASN A 395 -9.40 -4.73 -8.87
C ASN A 395 -10.86 -4.25 -9.05
N ALA A 396 -11.75 -4.47 -8.07
CA ALA A 396 -13.18 -4.18 -8.22
C ALA A 396 -13.47 -2.76 -8.73
N GLY A 397 -12.74 -1.75 -8.25
CA GLY A 397 -12.87 -0.37 -8.70
C GLY A 397 -12.39 -0.12 -10.12
N LEU A 398 -11.26 -0.69 -10.57
CA LEU A 398 -10.81 -0.50 -11.95
C LEU A 398 -11.74 -1.22 -12.94
N ALA A 399 -12.29 -2.39 -12.59
CA ALA A 399 -13.30 -3.05 -13.40
C ALA A 399 -14.54 -2.15 -13.59
N SER A 400 -15.08 -1.62 -12.49
CA SER A 400 -16.26 -0.75 -12.50
C SER A 400 -16.01 0.59 -13.22
N VAL A 401 -14.87 1.25 -12.97
CA VAL A 401 -14.50 2.50 -13.65
C VAL A 401 -14.28 2.27 -15.15
N SER A 402 -13.64 1.16 -15.54
CA SER A 402 -13.45 0.81 -16.95
C SER A 402 -14.78 0.54 -17.65
N LYS A 403 -15.69 -0.20 -17.00
CA LYS A 403 -17.06 -0.42 -17.52
C LYS A 403 -17.79 0.90 -17.75
N VAL A 404 -17.75 1.82 -16.78
CA VAL A 404 -18.38 3.15 -16.91
C VAL A 404 -17.73 3.97 -18.01
N ALA A 405 -16.40 4.01 -18.07
CA ALA A 405 -15.67 4.75 -19.09
C ALA A 405 -16.01 4.25 -20.50
N LEU A 406 -16.13 2.93 -20.68
CA LEU A 406 -16.54 2.31 -21.94
C LEU A 406 -18.01 2.58 -22.27
N ALA A 407 -18.91 2.52 -21.28
CA ALA A 407 -20.33 2.84 -21.47
C ALA A 407 -20.53 4.29 -21.94
N LEU A 408 -19.79 5.24 -21.35
CA LEU A 408 -19.77 6.64 -21.78
C LEU A 408 -19.15 6.79 -23.18
N HIS A 409 -18.01 6.13 -23.43
CA HIS A 409 -17.31 6.19 -24.72
C HIS A 409 -18.14 5.63 -25.88
N HIS A 410 -18.80 4.48 -25.67
CA HIS A 410 -19.67 3.83 -26.64
C HIS A 410 -21.11 4.35 -26.62
N ARG A 411 -21.43 5.29 -25.71
CA ARG A 411 -22.79 5.84 -25.51
C ARG A 411 -23.84 4.73 -25.42
N THR A 412 -23.55 3.70 -24.64
CA THR A 412 -24.33 2.47 -24.57
C THR A 412 -24.42 2.00 -23.13
N LEU A 413 -25.60 1.62 -22.68
CA LEU A 413 -25.87 1.07 -21.34
C LEU A 413 -25.76 -0.46 -21.40
N PRO A 414 -24.80 -1.08 -20.67
CA PRO A 414 -24.68 -2.53 -20.62
C PRO A 414 -25.86 -3.18 -19.88
N PRO A 415 -26.30 -4.38 -20.29
CA PRO A 415 -27.31 -5.13 -19.57
C PRO A 415 -26.79 -5.61 -18.21
N HIS A 416 -27.69 -5.74 -17.24
CA HIS A 416 -27.46 -6.45 -16.00
C HIS A 416 -28.00 -7.87 -16.09
N ARG A 417 -27.21 -8.84 -15.65
CA ARG A 417 -27.60 -10.25 -15.70
C ARG A 417 -28.55 -10.58 -14.54
N ASP A 418 -29.79 -10.91 -14.87
CA ASP A 418 -30.79 -11.37 -13.89
C ASP A 418 -30.44 -12.79 -13.43
N THR A 419 -30.01 -12.93 -12.17
CA THR A 419 -29.69 -14.20 -11.51
C THR A 419 -30.82 -14.68 -10.60
N GLY A 420 -32.01 -14.06 -10.67
CA GLY A 420 -33.21 -14.40 -9.90
C GLY A 420 -34.12 -13.18 -9.69
N GLY A 421 -35.43 -13.35 -9.51
CA GLY A 421 -36.40 -12.24 -9.47
C GLY A 421 -36.32 -11.25 -8.28
N GLY A 422 -35.46 -11.50 -7.29
CA GLY A 422 -35.34 -10.72 -6.04
C GLY A 422 -34.96 -9.24 -6.20
N PRO A 423 -33.96 -8.88 -7.04
CA PRO A 423 -33.61 -7.49 -7.33
C PRO A 423 -34.78 -6.67 -7.91
N ARG A 424 -35.62 -7.29 -8.74
CA ARG A 424 -36.76 -6.60 -9.37
C ARG A 424 -37.78 -6.14 -8.34
N THR A 425 -38.08 -6.99 -7.35
CA THR A 425 -38.95 -6.62 -6.24
C THR A 425 -38.31 -5.55 -5.36
N ALA A 426 -37.00 -5.60 -5.15
CA ALA A 426 -36.28 -4.62 -4.32
C ALA A 426 -36.23 -3.21 -4.92
N LEU A 427 -36.25 -3.09 -6.26
CA LEU A 427 -36.22 -1.81 -6.96
C LEU A 427 -37.60 -1.19 -7.20
N SER A 428 -38.68 -1.93 -6.94
CA SER A 428 -40.05 -1.44 -7.13
C SER A 428 -40.32 -0.23 -6.24
N GLY A 429 -40.74 0.89 -6.85
CA GLY A 429 -41.00 2.15 -6.13
C GLY A 429 -39.76 3.01 -5.85
N THR A 430 -38.58 2.62 -6.37
CA THR A 430 -37.35 3.43 -6.35
C THR A 430 -37.19 4.17 -7.70
N PRO A 431 -36.35 5.21 -7.80
CA PRO A 431 -36.05 5.88 -9.08
C PRO A 431 -35.16 5.03 -10.03
N PHE A 432 -34.92 3.76 -9.70
CA PHE A 432 -33.94 2.91 -10.35
C PHE A 432 -34.54 1.80 -11.20
N ARG A 433 -33.80 1.39 -12.23
CA ARG A 433 -34.09 0.19 -13.03
C ARG A 433 -32.81 -0.55 -13.41
N LEU A 434 -32.98 -1.76 -13.92
CA LEU A 434 -31.93 -2.57 -14.52
C LEU A 434 -32.15 -2.66 -16.03
N ALA A 435 -31.10 -2.44 -16.83
CA ALA A 435 -31.15 -2.70 -18.27
C ALA A 435 -31.10 -4.22 -18.51
N ARG A 436 -32.01 -4.76 -19.33
CA ARG A 436 -32.07 -6.22 -19.61
C ARG A 436 -31.35 -6.61 -20.89
N HIS A 437 -31.29 -5.65 -21.81
CA HIS A 437 -30.65 -5.76 -23.08
C HIS A 437 -29.64 -4.63 -23.21
N VAL A 438 -28.76 -4.72 -24.19
CA VAL A 438 -27.91 -3.59 -24.58
C VAL A 438 -28.81 -2.45 -25.05
N GLU A 439 -28.75 -1.30 -24.36
CA GLU A 439 -29.58 -0.13 -24.65
C GLU A 439 -28.71 1.04 -25.15
N PRO A 440 -29.12 1.77 -26.20
CA PRO A 440 -28.49 3.05 -26.53
C PRO A 440 -28.61 4.02 -25.34
N TRP A 441 -27.55 4.77 -25.04
CA TRP A 441 -27.61 5.84 -24.06
C TRP A 441 -27.95 7.14 -24.78
N PRO A 442 -29.19 7.67 -24.71
CA PRO A 442 -29.59 8.87 -25.45
C PRO A 442 -28.82 10.11 -24.97
N ASP A 443 -28.74 11.13 -25.84
CA ASP A 443 -28.22 12.45 -25.44
C ASP A 443 -29.19 13.08 -24.42
N PRO A 444 -28.69 13.70 -23.34
CA PRO A 444 -29.53 14.48 -22.44
C PRO A 444 -30.28 15.61 -23.17
N GLU A 445 -31.55 15.81 -22.83
CA GLU A 445 -32.43 16.80 -23.48
C GLU A 445 -31.93 18.25 -23.32
N ASP A 446 -31.20 18.53 -22.24
CA ASP A 446 -30.61 19.83 -21.93
C ASP A 446 -29.27 20.08 -22.67
N GLY A 447 -28.82 19.13 -23.49
CA GLY A 447 -27.54 19.20 -24.19
C GLY A 447 -26.33 19.04 -23.26
N ALA A 448 -26.54 18.69 -21.99
CA ALA A 448 -25.45 18.39 -21.07
C ALA A 448 -24.77 17.07 -21.49
N PRO A 449 -23.51 16.85 -21.10
CA PRO A 449 -22.83 15.59 -21.38
C PRO A 449 -23.45 14.45 -20.56
N ARG A 450 -23.43 13.23 -21.10
CA ARG A 450 -23.79 12.02 -20.32
C ARG A 450 -22.91 11.90 -19.08
N ARG A 451 -23.54 11.57 -17.94
CA ARG A 451 -22.86 11.38 -16.65
C ARG A 451 -23.23 10.04 -16.01
N ALA A 452 -22.22 9.46 -15.40
CA ALA A 452 -22.31 8.24 -14.60
C ALA A 452 -21.65 8.43 -13.25
N ALA A 453 -22.00 7.55 -12.30
CA ALA A 453 -21.26 7.40 -11.07
C ALA A 453 -20.79 5.96 -10.87
N VAL A 454 -19.73 5.81 -10.07
CA VAL A 454 -19.24 4.52 -9.58
C VAL A 454 -19.22 4.53 -8.06
N SER A 455 -19.91 3.59 -7.42
CA SER A 455 -19.92 3.38 -5.98
C SER A 455 -19.10 2.15 -5.60
N GLY A 456 -18.31 2.28 -4.54
CA GLY A 456 -17.53 1.18 -3.97
C GLY A 456 -17.66 1.14 -2.45
N SER A 457 -17.40 -0.02 -1.86
CA SER A 457 -17.13 -0.12 -0.43
C SER A 457 -16.19 -1.26 -0.13
N SER A 458 -15.58 -1.27 1.06
CA SER A 458 -14.65 -2.30 1.49
C SER A 458 -15.14 -3.08 2.70
N LEU A 459 -14.59 -4.29 2.87
CA LEU A 459 -14.80 -5.13 4.04
C LEU A 459 -14.42 -4.42 5.35
N THR A 460 -13.50 -3.47 5.33
CA THR A 460 -13.05 -2.73 6.52
C THR A 460 -13.94 -1.53 6.85
N GLY A 461 -14.89 -1.16 5.98
CA GLY A 461 -15.82 -0.05 6.18
C GLY A 461 -15.51 1.20 5.34
N THR A 462 -14.54 1.15 4.42
CA THR A 462 -14.31 2.25 3.45
C THR A 462 -15.49 2.35 2.49
N LEU A 463 -15.86 3.56 2.11
CA LEU A 463 -16.90 3.90 1.15
C LEU A 463 -16.31 4.81 0.08
N CYS A 464 -16.70 4.62 -1.18
CA CYS A 464 -16.18 5.36 -2.32
C CYS A 464 -17.31 5.80 -3.23
N HIS A 465 -17.25 7.01 -3.77
CA HIS A 465 -18.13 7.44 -4.86
C HIS A 465 -17.36 8.32 -5.85
N LEU A 466 -17.36 7.96 -7.14
CA LEU A 466 -16.71 8.71 -8.22
C LEU A 466 -17.76 9.19 -9.21
N VAL A 467 -17.61 10.42 -9.71
CA VAL A 467 -18.48 10.98 -10.76
C VAL A 467 -17.70 11.12 -12.06
N LEU A 468 -18.23 10.52 -13.12
CA LEU A 468 -17.64 10.48 -14.44
C LEU A 468 -18.56 11.13 -15.47
N GLN A 469 -17.95 11.67 -16.51
CA GLN A 469 -18.64 12.34 -17.61
C GLN A 469 -18.06 11.89 -18.95
N GLU A 470 -18.91 11.82 -19.97
CA GLU A 470 -18.45 11.59 -21.35
C GLU A 470 -17.52 12.71 -21.80
N HIS A 471 -16.54 12.34 -22.64
CA HIS A 471 -15.74 13.33 -23.34
C HIS A 471 -16.37 13.60 -24.71
N ALA A 472 -16.96 14.78 -24.88
CA ALA A 472 -17.51 15.24 -26.15
C ALA A 472 -16.59 16.33 -26.75
N PRO A 473 -15.76 15.99 -27.75
CA PRO A 473 -15.00 16.99 -28.48
C PRO A 473 -15.93 17.68 -29.51
N THR A 474 -16.60 18.80 -29.15
CA THR A 474 -16.84 20.03 -29.96
C THR A 474 -18.13 20.82 -29.62
N LEU A 475 -17.99 22.14 -29.44
CA LEU A 475 -18.75 23.28 -30.02
C LEU A 475 -18.41 24.56 -29.23
N GLY A 476 -17.72 25.53 -29.85
CA GLY A 476 -17.74 26.93 -29.42
C GLY A 476 -17.07 27.35 -28.09
N SER A 477 -16.51 26.44 -27.30
CA SER A 477 -15.60 26.83 -26.23
C SER A 477 -14.26 27.21 -26.86
N THR A 478 -14.13 28.48 -27.26
CA THR A 478 -12.86 29.14 -27.05
C THR A 478 -12.54 28.95 -25.57
N VAL A 479 -11.74 27.93 -25.24
CA VAL A 479 -10.78 28.10 -24.17
C VAL A 479 -10.08 29.37 -24.60
N ARG A 480 -10.49 30.51 -24.02
CA ARG A 480 -9.72 31.75 -24.14
C ARG A 480 -8.32 31.25 -23.85
N SER A 481 -7.44 31.34 -24.84
CA SER A 481 -6.02 31.20 -24.60
C SER A 481 -5.76 32.26 -23.54
N GLY A 482 -5.79 31.86 -22.27
CA GLY A 482 -5.33 32.69 -21.17
C GLY A 482 -3.97 33.13 -21.66
N ALA A 483 -3.86 34.45 -21.88
CA ALA A 483 -2.72 35.07 -22.53
C ALA A 483 -1.48 34.31 -22.10
N ALA A 484 -0.68 33.84 -23.07
CA ALA A 484 0.54 33.08 -22.82
C ALA A 484 1.19 33.66 -21.57
N VAL A 485 1.00 32.96 -20.44
CA VAL A 485 1.62 33.37 -19.20
C VAL A 485 3.06 33.11 -19.52
N ARG A 486 3.77 34.19 -19.90
CA ARG A 486 5.22 34.22 -19.92
C ARG A 486 5.58 33.50 -18.63
N THR A 487 6.25 32.37 -18.76
CA THR A 487 7.01 31.75 -17.70
C THR A 487 8.09 32.77 -17.32
N VAL A 488 7.67 33.79 -16.58
CA VAL A 488 8.52 34.37 -15.56
C VAL A 488 8.91 33.14 -14.75
N ALA A 489 10.21 32.89 -14.66
CA ALA A 489 10.78 32.00 -13.66
C ALA A 489 10.41 32.56 -12.29
N GLY A 490 9.14 32.39 -11.92
CA GLY A 490 8.55 32.84 -10.69
C GLY A 490 8.88 31.78 -9.67
N ARG A 491 9.59 32.19 -8.61
CA ARG A 491 9.76 31.43 -7.38
C ARG A 491 8.54 30.56 -7.14
N THR A 492 8.70 29.24 -7.18
CA THR A 492 7.65 28.30 -6.82
C THR A 492 7.16 28.69 -5.43
N ALA A 493 5.90 29.09 -5.30
CA ALA A 493 5.32 29.34 -3.99
C ALA A 493 5.52 28.09 -3.13
N SER A 494 6.14 28.24 -1.95
CA SER A 494 6.33 27.13 -1.01
C SER A 494 5.00 26.43 -0.80
N ARG A 495 4.99 25.10 -0.86
CA ARG A 495 3.78 24.35 -0.50
C ARG A 495 3.48 24.56 0.99
N GLU A 496 2.20 24.49 1.35
CA GLU A 496 1.80 24.53 2.75
C GLU A 496 2.52 23.42 3.55
N PRO A 497 3.17 23.77 4.68
CA PRO A 497 3.75 22.80 5.59
C PRO A 497 2.71 21.88 6.23
N ILE A 498 3.10 20.65 6.52
CA ILE A 498 2.29 19.71 7.29
C ILE A 498 2.88 19.59 8.69
N ALA A 499 2.07 19.89 9.70
CA ALA A 499 2.44 19.77 11.11
C ALA A 499 2.35 18.32 11.58
N ILE A 500 3.38 17.86 12.30
CA ILE A 500 3.31 16.67 13.13
C ILE A 500 2.75 17.09 14.49
N VAL A 501 1.52 16.66 14.78
CA VAL A 501 0.78 17.02 16.01
C VAL A 501 0.65 15.88 17.01
N GLY A 502 1.21 14.72 16.67
CA GLY A 502 1.36 13.57 17.55
C GLY A 502 2.33 12.58 16.92
N TYR A 503 3.03 11.80 17.72
CA TYR A 503 3.91 10.74 17.25
C TYR A 503 4.01 9.62 18.28
N GLY A 504 4.36 8.42 17.87
CA GLY A 504 4.67 7.29 18.75
C GLY A 504 5.62 6.32 18.06
N GLY A 505 6.28 5.45 18.82
CA GLY A 505 7.16 4.45 18.23
C GLY A 505 7.60 3.36 19.19
N SER A 506 7.73 2.14 18.68
CA SER A 506 8.26 1.01 19.43
C SER A 506 9.22 0.20 18.55
N PHE A 507 10.40 -0.07 19.12
CA PHE A 507 11.56 -0.67 18.47
C PHE A 507 12.26 -1.62 19.44
N ALA A 508 13.34 -2.27 19.00
CA ALA A 508 14.14 -3.14 19.87
C ALA A 508 14.51 -2.45 21.20
N ASP A 509 14.21 -3.12 22.31
CA ASP A 509 14.38 -2.63 23.70
C ASP A 509 13.71 -1.28 24.02
N SER A 510 12.75 -0.83 23.19
CA SER A 510 12.06 0.46 23.34
C SER A 510 10.56 0.30 23.12
N THR A 511 9.77 0.43 24.18
CA THR A 511 8.31 0.29 24.10
C THR A 511 7.60 1.57 23.67
N ASP A 512 8.30 2.70 23.67
CA ASP A 512 7.78 4.03 23.35
C ASP A 512 8.88 4.93 22.74
N ALA A 513 8.47 6.11 22.27
CA ALA A 513 9.37 7.05 21.59
C ALA A 513 10.46 7.65 22.49
N ASP A 514 10.24 7.73 23.80
CA ASP A 514 11.25 8.26 24.74
C ASP A 514 12.33 7.21 25.04
N GLY A 515 11.94 5.94 25.17
CA GLY A 515 12.84 4.81 25.21
C GLY A 515 13.67 4.70 23.93
N PHE A 516 13.03 4.88 22.77
CA PHE A 516 13.73 4.93 21.48
C PHE A 516 14.77 6.05 21.45
N TRP A 517 14.41 7.26 21.88
CA TRP A 517 15.35 8.38 21.94
C TRP A 517 16.54 8.10 22.87
N THR A 518 16.26 7.54 24.04
CA THR A 518 17.29 7.13 25.01
C THR A 518 18.25 6.11 24.39
N ALA A 519 17.75 5.18 23.59
CA ALA A 519 18.58 4.25 22.84
C ALA A 519 19.45 4.97 21.79
N MET A 520 18.89 5.90 21.00
CA MET A 520 19.63 6.65 19.98
C MET A 520 20.77 7.50 20.55
N LEU A 521 20.62 8.02 21.78
CA LEU A 521 21.66 8.80 22.45
C LEU A 521 22.75 7.94 23.11
N SER A 522 22.49 6.64 23.31
CA SER A 522 23.37 5.79 24.11
C SER A 522 24.71 5.42 23.43
N GLY A 523 24.82 5.64 22.12
CA GLY A 523 25.95 5.17 21.30
C GLY A 523 26.06 3.64 21.19
N ARG A 524 25.08 2.88 21.70
CA ARG A 524 25.07 1.40 21.70
C ARG A 524 23.87 0.87 20.92
N ASP A 525 24.12 -0.14 20.10
CA ASP A 525 23.07 -0.84 19.36
C ASP A 525 22.23 -1.78 20.23
N ARG A 526 21.15 -2.29 19.64
CA ARG A 526 20.20 -3.27 20.20
C ARG A 526 20.20 -4.57 19.39
N ILE A 527 21.34 -4.89 18.79
CA ILE A 527 21.50 -6.02 17.88
C ILE A 527 22.16 -7.17 18.64
N GLY A 528 21.55 -8.35 18.56
CA GLY A 528 22.10 -9.56 19.17
C GLY A 528 21.51 -10.83 18.60
N PRO A 529 21.93 -12.00 19.11
CA PRO A 529 21.38 -13.28 18.67
C PRO A 529 19.88 -13.34 18.91
N LEU A 530 19.12 -13.72 17.88
CA LEU A 530 17.68 -13.86 17.95
C LEU A 530 17.30 -14.95 18.98
N PRO A 531 16.24 -14.74 19.78
CA PRO A 531 15.72 -15.77 20.67
C PRO A 531 15.40 -17.06 19.92
N GLU A 532 15.62 -18.23 20.54
CA GLU A 532 15.37 -19.54 19.92
C GLU A 532 13.90 -19.73 19.49
N VAL A 533 12.96 -19.05 20.16
CA VAL A 533 11.53 -19.03 19.80
C VAL A 533 11.24 -18.28 18.50
N ILE A 534 12.14 -17.37 18.07
CA ILE A 534 12.05 -16.63 16.82
C ILE A 534 12.80 -17.36 15.70
N LEU A 535 14.01 -17.85 16.00
CA LEU A 535 14.87 -18.56 15.07
C LEU A 535 15.40 -19.85 15.72
N ASP A 536 14.76 -20.97 15.43
CA ASP A 536 15.27 -22.31 15.77
C ASP A 536 16.57 -22.56 15.00
N ARG A 537 17.70 -22.48 15.69
CA ARG A 537 19.03 -22.50 15.05
C ARG A 537 19.32 -23.85 14.40
N ARG A 538 18.76 -24.94 14.94
CA ARG A 538 18.96 -26.27 14.37
C ARG A 538 18.25 -26.43 13.03
N LEU A 539 17.13 -25.74 12.84
CA LEU A 539 16.37 -25.79 11.59
C LEU A 539 16.84 -24.75 10.58
N TYR A 540 17.05 -23.52 11.03
CA TYR A 540 17.07 -22.34 10.16
C TYR A 540 18.40 -21.61 10.13
N HIS A 541 19.43 -22.04 10.86
CA HIS A 541 20.73 -21.37 10.87
C HIS A 541 21.81 -22.27 10.25
N SER A 542 22.60 -21.70 9.34
CA SER A 542 23.70 -22.36 8.64
C SER A 542 24.87 -21.37 8.46
N PRO A 543 25.70 -21.18 9.49
CA PRO A 543 26.75 -20.16 9.51
C PRO A 543 27.60 -20.13 8.24
N GLY A 544 27.69 -18.95 7.62
CA GLY A 544 28.52 -18.69 6.43
C GLY A 544 28.08 -19.39 5.14
N GLN A 545 26.95 -20.11 5.11
CA GLN A 545 26.48 -20.83 3.93
C GLN A 545 25.19 -20.22 3.38
N LEU A 546 25.20 -19.86 2.10
CA LEU A 546 23.98 -19.45 1.40
C LEU A 546 23.05 -20.64 1.23
N SER A 547 21.82 -20.50 1.73
CA SER A 547 20.75 -21.49 1.57
C SER A 547 19.44 -20.78 1.27
N PRO A 548 18.56 -21.33 0.42
CA PRO A 548 17.24 -20.74 0.18
C PRO A 548 16.33 -20.77 1.42
N ASP A 549 16.58 -21.69 2.34
CA ASP A 549 15.73 -22.07 3.49
C ASP A 549 16.41 -21.88 4.86
N ARG A 550 17.65 -21.38 4.89
CA ARG A 550 18.41 -21.11 6.12
C ARG A 550 19.10 -19.77 6.06
N SER A 551 19.22 -19.14 7.22
CA SER A 551 19.99 -17.94 7.45
C SER A 551 21.45 -18.26 7.75
N TYR A 552 22.39 -17.47 7.24
CA TYR A 552 23.82 -17.62 7.58
C TYR A 552 24.25 -16.82 8.81
N THR A 553 23.35 -16.00 9.36
CA THR A 553 23.51 -15.25 10.61
C THR A 553 22.27 -15.46 11.48
N ASP A 554 22.42 -15.33 12.79
CA ASP A 554 21.32 -15.37 13.75
C ASP A 554 21.09 -14.03 14.44
N LEU A 555 21.73 -12.96 13.97
CA LEU A 555 21.67 -11.64 14.59
C LEU A 555 20.44 -10.85 14.12
N GLY A 556 19.81 -10.13 15.06
CA GLY A 556 18.64 -9.30 14.82
C GLY A 556 18.32 -8.38 16.00
N ALA A 557 17.32 -7.52 15.82
CA ALA A 557 16.85 -6.57 16.84
C ALA A 557 15.31 -6.68 16.99
N PRO A 558 14.79 -7.74 17.65
CA PRO A 558 13.36 -8.01 17.70
C PRO A 558 12.65 -7.10 18.72
N VAL A 559 11.37 -6.83 18.47
CA VAL A 559 10.51 -6.11 19.43
C VAL A 559 9.78 -7.09 20.33
N ARG A 560 9.39 -6.61 21.52
CA ARG A 560 8.44 -7.33 22.36
C ARG A 560 7.01 -7.07 21.88
N VAL A 561 6.40 -8.06 21.23
CA VAL A 561 5.00 -7.97 20.78
C VAL A 561 4.06 -7.89 21.99
N PRO A 562 3.14 -6.89 22.05
CA PRO A 562 2.19 -6.78 23.16
C PRO A 562 1.21 -7.96 23.18
N THR A 563 1.01 -8.56 24.36
CA THR A 563 0.15 -9.76 24.54
C THR A 563 -1.26 -9.45 25.03
N ARG A 564 -1.54 -8.20 25.40
CA ARG A 564 -2.86 -7.70 25.79
C ARG A 564 -3.19 -6.43 25.00
N PRO A 565 -4.47 -6.16 24.70
CA PRO A 565 -4.86 -4.90 24.09
C PRO A 565 -4.58 -3.73 25.04
N PRO A 566 -4.33 -2.53 24.50
CA PRO A 566 -4.34 -1.31 25.30
C PRO A 566 -5.65 -1.13 26.07
N GLU A 567 -5.57 -0.45 27.22
CA GLU A 567 -6.73 -0.18 28.07
C GLU A 567 -7.74 0.73 27.35
N GLY A 568 -9.04 0.50 27.58
CA GLY A 568 -10.11 1.31 27.00
C GLY A 568 -10.57 0.93 25.59
N LEU A 569 -9.81 0.10 24.85
CA LEU A 569 -10.22 -0.42 23.55
C LEU A 569 -11.29 -1.50 23.66
N ARG A 570 -12.09 -1.69 22.58
CA ARG A 570 -13.18 -2.68 22.56
C ARG A 570 -12.73 -4.04 22.01
N VAL A 571 -11.43 -4.22 21.78
CA VAL A 571 -10.88 -5.48 21.30
C VAL A 571 -10.92 -6.52 22.42
N THR A 572 -11.68 -7.59 22.23
CA THR A 572 -11.75 -8.70 23.21
C THR A 572 -10.43 -9.49 23.24
N PRO A 573 -10.08 -10.16 24.36
CA PRO A 573 -8.87 -10.99 24.43
C PRO A 573 -8.81 -12.06 23.33
N ARG A 574 -9.94 -12.68 22.98
CA ARG A 574 -10.02 -13.68 21.90
C ARG A 574 -9.72 -13.07 20.53
N ARG A 575 -10.27 -11.89 20.23
CA ARG A 575 -9.98 -11.19 18.97
C ARG A 575 -8.52 -10.74 18.92
N TYR A 576 -8.02 -10.19 20.03
CA TYR A 576 -6.63 -9.76 20.15
C TYR A 576 -5.64 -10.90 19.92
N ALA A 577 -5.91 -12.07 20.50
CA ALA A 577 -5.11 -13.28 20.29
C ALA A 577 -5.10 -13.77 18.83
N ALA A 578 -6.13 -13.43 18.05
CA ALA A 578 -6.22 -13.71 16.63
C ALA A 578 -5.60 -12.60 15.75
N MET A 579 -5.16 -11.47 16.28
CA MET A 579 -4.55 -10.42 15.45
C MET A 579 -3.11 -10.76 15.04
N ASP A 580 -2.67 -10.32 13.88
CA ASP A 580 -1.25 -10.37 13.52
C ASP A 580 -0.40 -9.52 14.49
N PRO A 581 0.83 -9.93 14.84
CA PRO A 581 1.76 -9.12 15.64
C PRO A 581 1.92 -7.66 15.19
N ALA A 582 1.95 -7.38 13.88
CA ALA A 582 2.03 -6.02 13.35
C ALA A 582 0.80 -5.18 13.70
N GLN A 583 -0.40 -5.78 13.67
CA GLN A 583 -1.64 -5.11 14.07
C GLN A 583 -1.66 -4.79 15.57
N ARG A 584 -1.16 -5.70 16.41
CA ARG A 584 -1.04 -5.51 17.86
C ARG A 584 -0.09 -4.37 18.20
N LEU A 585 1.08 -4.36 17.55
CA LEU A 585 2.08 -3.31 17.75
C LEU A 585 1.58 -1.95 17.26
N GLY A 586 0.93 -1.90 16.10
CA GLY A 586 0.34 -0.68 15.55
C GLY A 586 -0.72 -0.05 16.46
N LEU A 587 -1.60 -0.86 17.07
CA LEU A 587 -2.57 -0.36 18.06
C LEU A 587 -1.88 0.24 19.30
N MET A 588 -0.85 -0.43 19.82
CA MET A 588 -0.12 0.07 21.00
C MET A 588 0.56 1.42 20.70
N VAL A 589 1.21 1.54 19.54
CA VAL A 589 1.86 2.79 19.13
C VAL A 589 0.84 3.90 18.84
N ALA A 590 -0.36 3.56 18.35
CA ALA A 590 -1.42 4.54 18.14
C ALA A 590 -1.89 5.15 19.47
N GLU A 591 -2.01 4.35 20.53
CA GLU A 591 -2.36 4.83 21.87
C GLU A 591 -1.31 5.77 22.46
N GLU A 592 -0.03 5.44 22.28
CA GLU A 592 1.07 6.34 22.66
C GLU A 592 0.95 7.68 21.94
N MET A 593 0.72 7.66 20.62
CA MET A 593 0.55 8.85 19.79
C MET A 593 -0.63 9.72 20.24
N PHE A 594 -1.79 9.13 20.54
CA PHE A 594 -2.94 9.88 21.03
C PHE A 594 -2.74 10.43 22.43
N THR A 595 -2.08 9.67 23.31
CA THR A 595 -1.74 10.13 24.66
C THR A 595 -0.80 11.32 24.59
N ARG A 596 0.20 11.30 23.71
CA ARG A 596 1.13 12.43 23.50
C ARG A 596 0.45 13.66 22.92
N ARG A 597 -0.43 13.50 21.93
CA ARG A 597 -1.24 14.62 21.40
C ARG A 597 -2.02 15.33 22.52
N GLY A 598 -2.51 14.57 23.49
CA GLY A 598 -3.26 15.09 24.63
C GLY A 598 -4.72 15.42 24.31
N THR A 599 -5.51 15.60 25.36
CA THR A 599 -6.98 15.83 25.26
C THR A 599 -7.36 17.28 25.01
N ALA A 600 -6.45 18.24 25.28
CA ALA A 600 -6.70 19.67 25.12
C ALA A 600 -7.08 20.06 23.67
N ALA A 601 -6.63 19.30 22.68
CA ALA A 601 -6.91 19.53 21.27
C ALA A 601 -8.28 18.98 20.79
N GLY A 602 -9.11 18.45 21.69
CA GLY A 602 -10.44 17.92 21.35
C GLY A 602 -10.43 16.70 20.42
N PRO A 603 -11.60 16.20 19.97
CA PRO A 603 -11.67 15.06 19.06
C PRO A 603 -11.22 15.42 17.63
N LEU A 604 -10.65 14.45 16.91
CA LEU A 604 -10.42 14.59 15.47
C LEU A 604 -11.77 14.52 14.73
N THR A 605 -12.08 15.56 13.95
CA THR A 605 -13.36 15.69 13.24
C THR A 605 -13.16 15.78 11.72
N GLY A 606 -14.19 15.39 10.97
CA GLY A 606 -14.17 15.38 9.52
C GLY A 606 -13.45 14.17 8.91
N PRO A 607 -13.30 14.14 7.58
CA PRO A 607 -12.68 13.04 6.86
C PRO A 607 -11.17 12.98 7.15
N GLY A 608 -10.68 11.77 7.42
CA GLY A 608 -9.27 11.48 7.64
C GLY A 608 -8.73 10.36 6.75
N VAL A 609 -7.45 10.04 6.93
CA VAL A 609 -6.82 8.83 6.36
C VAL A 609 -5.87 8.22 7.39
N VAL A 610 -5.82 6.90 7.50
CA VAL A 610 -4.79 6.16 8.23
C VAL A 610 -3.97 5.37 7.22
N ALA A 611 -2.74 5.80 6.95
CA ALA A 611 -1.84 5.20 5.97
C ALA A 611 -0.64 4.55 6.66
N VAL A 612 -0.51 3.23 6.58
CA VAL A 612 0.55 2.48 7.28
C VAL A 612 1.40 1.72 6.27
N GLY A 613 2.70 2.04 6.25
CA GLY A 613 3.70 1.28 5.53
C GLY A 613 3.84 -0.12 6.11
N SER A 614 3.61 -1.17 5.32
CA SER A 614 3.76 -2.57 5.75
C SER A 614 3.97 -3.50 4.55
N ASN A 615 4.27 -4.77 4.81
CA ASN A 615 4.24 -5.82 3.80
C ASN A 615 2.78 -6.23 3.53
N LEU A 616 2.36 -6.32 2.25
CA LEU A 616 0.98 -6.65 1.87
C LEU A 616 0.65 -8.15 1.92
N GLY A 617 1.49 -8.97 2.56
CA GLY A 617 1.11 -10.28 3.07
C GLY A 617 1.62 -10.39 4.50
N LEU A 618 0.74 -10.50 5.49
CA LEU A 618 1.18 -10.55 6.89
C LEU A 618 1.68 -11.93 7.30
N THR A 619 2.38 -11.99 8.44
CA THR A 619 2.95 -13.26 8.95
C THR A 619 1.85 -14.26 9.29
N ARG A 620 0.77 -13.81 9.93
CA ARG A 620 -0.35 -14.69 10.27
C ARG A 620 -1.04 -15.24 9.02
N GLU A 621 -1.22 -14.43 7.99
CA GLU A 621 -1.81 -14.87 6.73
C GLU A 621 -1.02 -16.03 6.11
N ARG A 622 0.30 -15.85 5.94
CA ARG A 622 1.20 -16.88 5.40
C ARG A 622 1.17 -18.15 6.23
N ARG A 623 1.12 -18.03 7.56
CA ARG A 623 1.08 -19.17 8.48
C ARG A 623 -0.23 -19.95 8.35
N LEU A 624 -1.37 -19.27 8.28
CA LEU A 624 -2.68 -19.90 8.09
C LEU A 624 -2.73 -20.62 6.73
N ASN A 625 -2.21 -19.99 5.67
CA ASN A 625 -2.11 -20.62 4.35
C ASN A 625 -1.23 -21.88 4.39
N ALA A 626 -0.04 -21.80 4.98
CA ALA A 626 0.85 -22.96 5.12
C ALA A 626 0.20 -24.11 5.92
N GLY A 627 -0.58 -23.78 6.95
CA GLY A 627 -1.34 -24.75 7.74
C GLY A 627 -2.39 -25.51 6.92
N LEU A 628 -3.04 -24.84 5.97
CA LEU A 628 -4.00 -25.47 5.03
C LEU A 628 -3.30 -26.36 3.99
N CYS A 629 -2.01 -26.18 3.75
CA CYS A 629 -1.26 -26.95 2.75
C CYS A 629 -0.66 -28.26 3.30
N ARG A 630 -1.20 -28.80 4.40
CA ARG A 630 -0.71 -30.05 5.01
C ARG A 630 -0.73 -31.23 4.02
N ASP A 631 -1.78 -31.36 3.23
CA ASP A 631 -1.90 -32.44 2.24
C ASP A 631 -0.80 -32.35 1.17
N THR A 632 -0.32 -31.14 0.86
CA THR A 632 0.84 -30.95 -0.02
C THR A 632 2.11 -31.51 0.62
N LEU A 633 2.31 -31.32 1.93
CA LEU A 633 3.45 -31.90 2.66
C LEU A 633 3.36 -33.43 2.66
N GLU A 634 2.20 -34.00 2.97
CA GLU A 634 2.00 -35.45 2.99
C GLU A 634 2.19 -36.08 1.61
N ALA A 635 1.65 -35.46 0.55
CA ALA A 635 1.89 -35.90 -0.83
C ALA A 635 3.38 -35.83 -1.21
N THR A 636 4.10 -34.80 -0.75
CA THR A 636 5.55 -34.64 -0.97
C THR A 636 6.34 -35.76 -0.29
N VAL A 637 5.99 -36.14 0.94
CA VAL A 637 6.63 -37.28 1.61
C VAL A 637 6.46 -38.57 0.83
N ARG A 638 5.26 -38.83 0.30
CA ARG A 638 4.94 -40.07 -0.45
C ARG A 638 5.76 -40.23 -1.73
N GLU A 639 6.31 -39.15 -2.28
CA GLU A 639 7.16 -39.18 -3.47
C GLU A 639 8.65 -39.38 -3.17
N THR A 640 9.04 -39.45 -1.89
CA THR A 640 10.45 -39.69 -1.53
C THR A 640 10.82 -41.17 -1.66
N ALA A 641 12.06 -41.44 -2.11
CA ALA A 641 12.53 -42.79 -2.35
C ALA A 641 12.73 -43.56 -1.03
N VAL A 642 13.20 -42.86 0.01
CA VAL A 642 13.31 -43.44 1.36
C VAL A 642 11.94 -43.84 1.90
N PHE A 643 10.90 -43.03 1.70
CA PHE A 643 9.55 -43.40 2.14
C PHE A 643 9.04 -44.66 1.44
N ALA A 644 9.31 -44.82 0.13
CA ALA A 644 9.00 -46.06 -0.58
C ALA A 644 9.76 -47.28 -0.01
N LYS A 645 11.04 -47.11 0.37
CA LYS A 645 11.84 -48.15 1.03
C LYS A 645 11.26 -48.51 2.41
N LEU A 646 10.91 -47.52 3.23
CA LEU A 646 10.29 -47.72 4.54
C LEU A 646 8.96 -48.49 4.42
N SER A 647 8.14 -48.09 3.45
CA SER A 647 6.88 -48.76 3.12
C SER A 647 7.11 -50.23 2.74
N ALA A 648 8.11 -50.50 1.88
CA ALA A 648 8.49 -51.85 1.47
C ALA A 648 9.08 -52.70 2.62
N GLY A 649 9.66 -52.07 3.63
CA GLY A 649 10.20 -52.69 4.85
C GLY A 649 9.14 -53.09 5.89
N GLY A 650 7.85 -52.93 5.60
CA GLY A 650 6.75 -53.32 6.48
C GLY A 650 6.22 -52.20 7.39
N MET A 651 6.71 -50.96 7.24
CA MET A 651 6.16 -49.79 7.92
C MET A 651 4.88 -49.33 7.20
N ASP A 652 3.78 -49.17 7.94
CA ASP A 652 2.53 -48.61 7.39
C ASP A 652 2.72 -47.09 7.12
N PRO A 653 2.67 -46.66 5.84
CA PRO A 653 2.85 -45.26 5.44
C PRO A 653 1.82 -44.31 6.06
N ASP A 654 0.58 -44.77 6.20
CA ASP A 654 -0.50 -43.96 6.73
C ASP A 654 -0.41 -43.83 8.26
N ALA A 655 0.08 -44.88 8.93
CA ALA A 655 0.41 -44.82 10.35
C ALA A 655 1.58 -43.84 10.63
N LEU A 656 2.63 -43.87 9.81
CA LEU A 656 3.76 -42.92 9.92
C LEU A 656 3.26 -41.47 9.77
N LEU A 657 2.52 -41.17 8.70
CA LEU A 657 2.01 -39.81 8.45
C LEU A 657 1.03 -39.35 9.52
N LYS A 658 0.21 -40.25 10.06
CA LYS A 658 -0.67 -39.96 11.21
C LYS A 658 0.14 -39.50 12.43
N LEU A 659 1.22 -40.18 12.77
CA LEU A 659 2.08 -39.81 13.91
C LEU A 659 2.85 -38.52 13.67
N VAL A 660 3.34 -38.31 12.44
CA VAL A 660 3.96 -37.02 12.08
C VAL A 660 2.93 -35.90 12.24
N ARG A 661 1.67 -36.12 11.85
CA ARG A 661 0.58 -35.17 12.05
C ARG A 661 0.30 -34.90 13.52
N GLU A 662 0.23 -35.94 14.35
CA GLU A 662 0.04 -35.81 15.80
C GLU A 662 1.18 -35.00 16.46
N ARG A 663 2.44 -35.17 16.00
CA ARG A 663 3.58 -34.39 16.50
C ARG A 663 3.67 -32.97 15.93
N PHE A 664 3.33 -32.79 14.65
CA PHE A 664 3.33 -31.48 14.00
C PHE A 664 2.26 -30.56 14.59
N GLY A 665 1.15 -31.16 15.06
CA GLY A 665 0.02 -30.48 15.66
C GLY A 665 -0.98 -29.98 14.63
N ASP A 666 -2.18 -29.64 15.09
CA ASP A 666 -3.19 -29.06 14.22
C ASP A 666 -2.91 -27.58 13.95
N PRO A 667 -3.05 -27.13 12.69
CA PRO A 667 -2.92 -25.72 12.36
C PRO A 667 -4.03 -24.90 13.02
N GLU A 668 -3.76 -23.61 13.21
CA GLU A 668 -4.80 -22.66 13.57
C GLU A 668 -5.91 -22.66 12.48
N SER A 669 -7.17 -22.65 12.90
CA SER A 669 -8.30 -22.68 11.95
C SER A 669 -8.41 -21.38 11.16
N ALA A 670 -8.41 -21.51 9.83
CA ALA A 670 -8.69 -20.42 8.90
C ALA A 670 -10.20 -20.12 8.75
N ASP A 671 -11.07 -20.97 9.31
CA ASP A 671 -12.54 -20.89 9.12
C ASP A 671 -13.22 -20.02 10.18
N SER A 672 -12.46 -19.29 11.01
CA SER A 672 -13.03 -18.35 11.98
C SER A 672 -13.19 -16.95 11.37
N PRO A 673 -14.23 -16.17 11.73
CA PRO A 673 -14.35 -14.78 11.29
C PRO A 673 -13.11 -13.92 11.62
N SER A 674 -12.43 -14.22 12.72
CA SER A 674 -11.19 -13.57 13.15
C SER A 674 -9.94 -13.97 12.36
N ALA A 675 -9.98 -15.07 11.59
CA ALA A 675 -8.87 -15.50 10.75
C ALA A 675 -8.58 -14.44 9.68
N LEU A 676 -9.60 -14.01 8.95
CA LEU A 676 -9.46 -12.97 7.93
C LEU A 676 -9.02 -11.64 8.55
N ASP A 677 -9.73 -11.15 9.58
CA ASP A 677 -9.45 -9.85 10.21
C ASP A 677 -7.98 -9.73 10.67
N GLY A 678 -7.47 -10.80 11.28
CA GLY A 678 -6.10 -10.86 11.78
C GLY A 678 -5.04 -11.17 10.72
N ALA A 679 -5.40 -11.25 9.44
CA ALA A 679 -4.49 -11.54 8.33
C ALA A 679 -4.30 -10.34 7.38
N LEU A 680 -5.21 -9.35 7.40
CA LEU A 680 -5.17 -8.21 6.49
C LEU A 680 -4.05 -7.23 6.82
N ALA A 681 -3.24 -6.85 5.81
CA ALA A 681 -2.26 -5.77 5.95
C ALA A 681 -2.95 -4.43 6.19
N SER A 682 -4.04 -4.14 5.45
CA SER A 682 -4.89 -2.98 5.74
C SER A 682 -5.66 -3.10 7.07
N GLY A 683 -5.52 -4.22 7.78
CA GLY A 683 -6.08 -4.42 9.11
C GLY A 683 -5.43 -3.55 10.18
N VAL A 684 -4.13 -3.24 10.06
CA VAL A 684 -3.44 -2.31 11.00
C VAL A 684 -4.10 -0.92 10.99
N PRO A 685 -4.20 -0.21 9.84
CA PRO A 685 -4.85 1.09 9.79
C PRO A 685 -6.36 1.00 10.08
N ALA A 686 -7.04 -0.09 9.68
CA ALA A 686 -8.47 -0.25 9.95
C ALA A 686 -8.78 -0.43 11.44
N LEU A 687 -7.95 -1.14 12.19
CA LEU A 687 -8.09 -1.26 13.64
C LEU A 687 -7.91 0.09 14.33
N ILE A 688 -6.91 0.88 13.91
CA ILE A 688 -6.69 2.24 14.43
C ILE A 688 -7.91 3.11 14.12
N ALA A 689 -8.42 3.13 12.89
CA ALA A 689 -9.60 3.92 12.55
C ALA A 689 -10.83 3.48 13.35
N ASN A 690 -11.09 2.17 13.42
CA ASN A 690 -12.31 1.61 14.00
C ASN A 690 -12.36 1.72 15.53
N GLU A 691 -11.30 1.31 16.23
CA GLU A 691 -11.28 1.29 17.69
C GLU A 691 -11.31 2.71 18.28
N HIS A 692 -10.73 3.68 17.56
CA HIS A 692 -10.77 5.11 17.90
C HIS A 692 -11.94 5.89 17.27
N ARG A 693 -12.82 5.23 16.50
CA ARG A 693 -13.99 5.84 15.80
C ARG A 693 -13.64 7.03 14.91
N LEU A 694 -12.52 6.95 14.23
CA LEU A 694 -12.05 7.98 13.31
C LEU A 694 -12.69 7.76 11.96
N ALA A 695 -13.35 8.79 11.41
CA ALA A 695 -13.85 8.81 10.03
C ALA A 695 -12.68 8.89 9.03
N ALA A 696 -11.74 7.96 9.14
CA ALA A 696 -10.46 7.95 8.46
C ALA A 696 -10.31 6.70 7.61
N VAL A 697 -10.06 6.87 6.32
CA VAL A 697 -9.93 5.77 5.37
C VAL A 697 -8.65 4.97 5.67
N PRO A 698 -8.73 3.65 5.93
CA PRO A 698 -7.56 2.83 6.23
C PRO A 698 -6.85 2.33 4.96
N VAL A 699 -5.52 2.45 4.95
CA VAL A 699 -4.67 2.13 3.80
C VAL A 699 -3.38 1.48 4.28
N ALA A 700 -3.07 0.28 3.79
CA ALA A 700 -1.71 -0.24 3.86
C ALA A 700 -0.94 0.13 2.58
N VAL A 701 0.34 0.45 2.71
CA VAL A 701 1.21 0.88 1.60
C VAL A 701 2.48 0.05 1.62
N GLU A 702 2.92 -0.44 0.47
CA GLU A 702 4.21 -1.11 0.33
C GLU A 702 5.05 -0.46 -0.78
N ALA A 703 6.22 0.00 -0.38
CA ALA A 703 7.26 0.55 -1.24
C ALA A 703 8.63 0.00 -0.78
N ALA A 704 8.67 -1.31 -0.49
CA ALA A 704 9.80 -1.98 0.15
C ALA A 704 10.26 -1.22 1.42
N CYS A 705 11.56 -0.92 1.54
CA CYS A 705 12.12 -0.20 2.67
C CYS A 705 11.66 1.27 2.76
N ALA A 706 11.07 1.83 1.70
CA ALA A 706 10.55 3.19 1.65
C ALA A 706 9.07 3.31 2.06
N SER A 707 8.43 2.22 2.51
CA SER A 707 6.98 2.14 2.77
C SER A 707 6.45 3.23 3.73
N THR A 708 7.12 3.52 4.86
CA THR A 708 6.68 4.62 5.73
C THR A 708 6.66 5.96 5.00
N LEU A 709 7.68 6.28 4.21
CA LEU A 709 7.76 7.57 3.53
C LEU A 709 6.75 7.66 2.38
N ALA A 710 6.46 6.53 1.70
CA ALA A 710 5.38 6.45 0.73
C ALA A 710 3.99 6.65 1.37
N ALA A 711 3.76 6.08 2.56
CA ALA A 711 2.52 6.29 3.31
C ALA A 711 2.37 7.77 3.74
N ILE A 712 3.47 8.42 4.15
CA ILE A 712 3.49 9.85 4.46
C ILE A 712 3.24 10.69 3.20
N ASP A 713 3.83 10.38 2.05
CA ASP A 713 3.59 11.08 0.77
C ASP A 713 2.10 11.03 0.37
N LEU A 714 1.47 9.86 0.51
CA LEU A 714 0.03 9.68 0.28
C LEU A 714 -0.79 10.56 1.23
N ALA A 715 -0.49 10.53 2.54
CA ALA A 715 -1.18 11.33 3.55
C ALA A 715 -1.00 12.85 3.32
N VAL A 716 0.22 13.30 3.05
CA VAL A 716 0.56 14.70 2.74
C VAL A 716 -0.17 15.17 1.49
N SER A 717 -0.25 14.34 0.44
CA SER A 717 -0.98 14.66 -0.79
C SER A 717 -2.47 14.85 -0.52
N ARG A 718 -3.10 13.95 0.25
CA ARG A 718 -4.52 14.08 0.62
C ARG A 718 -4.79 15.32 1.49
N LEU A 719 -3.90 15.62 2.45
CA LEU A 719 -3.99 16.83 3.28
C LEU A 719 -3.88 18.10 2.43
N ARG A 720 -2.90 18.16 1.52
CA ARG A 720 -2.69 19.32 0.64
C ARG A 720 -3.80 19.53 -0.38
N SER A 721 -4.44 18.44 -0.83
CA SER A 721 -5.60 18.53 -1.73
C SER A 721 -6.87 19.06 -1.05
N GLY A 722 -6.90 19.15 0.28
CA GLY A 722 -8.12 19.44 1.04
C GLY A 722 -9.05 18.23 1.23
N SER A 723 -8.75 17.08 0.61
CA SER A 723 -9.61 15.88 0.67
C SER A 723 -9.72 15.24 2.05
N VAL A 724 -8.80 15.56 2.97
CA VAL A 724 -8.87 15.15 4.39
C VAL A 724 -8.46 16.30 5.30
N ARG A 725 -8.90 16.25 6.56
CA ARG A 725 -8.62 17.24 7.62
C ARG A 725 -7.44 16.83 8.50
N TYR A 726 -7.22 15.54 8.68
CA TYR A 726 -6.11 14.96 9.42
C TYR A 726 -5.67 13.65 8.76
N ALA A 727 -4.45 13.22 9.07
CA ALA A 727 -3.94 11.93 8.63
C ALA A 727 -3.10 11.28 9.74
N ILE A 728 -3.20 9.97 9.88
CA ILE A 728 -2.24 9.18 10.66
C ILE A 728 -1.38 8.44 9.63
N ALA A 729 -0.08 8.63 9.68
CA ALA A 729 0.85 8.02 8.74
C ALA A 729 2.05 7.42 9.47
N GLY A 730 2.58 6.29 8.98
CA GLY A 730 3.72 5.65 9.61
C GLY A 730 4.07 4.31 8.97
N GLY A 731 4.67 3.39 9.72
CA GLY A 731 4.92 2.03 9.24
C GLY A 731 5.20 1.03 10.35
N VAL A 732 4.94 -0.24 10.06
CA VAL A 732 5.15 -1.38 10.94
C VAL A 732 5.61 -2.62 10.16
N GLU A 733 6.68 -3.26 10.63
CA GLU A 733 7.11 -4.58 10.16
C GLU A 733 7.91 -5.31 11.24
N LEU A 734 7.77 -6.64 11.27
CA LEU A 734 8.48 -7.54 12.19
C LEU A 734 9.28 -8.61 11.40
N PRO A 735 10.35 -8.20 10.69
CA PRO A 735 11.17 -9.06 9.84
C PRO A 735 12.09 -10.00 10.63
N CYS A 736 12.19 -9.88 11.96
CA CYS A 736 12.92 -10.85 12.79
C CYS A 736 12.11 -12.14 12.90
N ASN A 737 12.16 -12.96 11.85
CA ASN A 737 11.51 -14.27 11.78
C ASN A 737 12.29 -15.19 10.83
N ALA A 738 12.17 -16.51 11.02
CA ALA A 738 12.94 -17.51 10.25
C ALA A 738 12.83 -17.34 8.72
N ARG A 739 11.65 -16.98 8.22
CA ARG A 739 11.41 -16.81 6.78
C ARG A 739 12.17 -15.62 6.22
N ASP A 740 12.00 -14.43 6.79
CA ASP A 740 12.67 -13.23 6.26
C ASP A 740 14.20 -13.30 6.46
N MET A 741 14.68 -13.92 7.55
CA MET A 741 16.10 -14.21 7.76
C MET A 741 16.67 -15.10 6.64
N ALA A 742 15.98 -16.21 6.32
CA ALA A 742 16.41 -17.12 5.25
C ALA A 742 16.35 -16.47 3.86
N LEU A 743 15.28 -15.75 3.53
CA LEU A 743 15.12 -15.13 2.22
C LEU A 743 16.12 -13.99 1.99
N CYS A 744 16.43 -13.18 3.00
CA CYS A 744 17.46 -12.14 2.89
C CYS A 744 18.86 -12.74 2.84
N SER A 745 19.12 -13.82 3.58
CA SER A 745 20.37 -14.58 3.49
C SER A 745 20.56 -15.19 2.11
N ALA A 746 19.51 -15.75 1.50
CA ALA A 746 19.60 -16.33 0.15
C ALA A 746 20.04 -15.32 -0.91
N LEU A 747 19.72 -14.02 -0.72
CA LEU A 747 20.20 -12.91 -1.56
C LEU A 747 21.58 -12.36 -1.16
N GLY A 748 22.16 -12.79 -0.04
CA GLY A 748 23.41 -12.24 0.49
C GLY A 748 23.28 -10.81 1.02
N LEU A 749 22.10 -10.43 1.54
CA LEU A 749 21.83 -9.07 2.01
C LEU A 749 22.17 -8.83 3.48
N LEU A 750 22.27 -9.89 4.28
CA LEU A 750 22.52 -9.78 5.71
C LEU A 750 24.01 -9.63 6.03
N SER A 751 24.33 -8.87 7.08
CA SER A 751 25.70 -8.81 7.61
C SER A 751 26.10 -10.14 8.25
N HIS A 752 27.39 -10.49 8.18
CA HIS A 752 27.95 -11.65 8.89
C HIS A 752 28.20 -11.38 10.38
N ASP A 753 28.26 -10.10 10.78
CA ASP A 753 28.30 -9.65 12.17
C ASP A 753 27.12 -8.69 12.39
N ARG A 754 27.33 -7.38 12.29
CA ARG A 754 26.28 -6.39 12.52
C ARG A 754 26.29 -5.30 11.47
N ILE A 755 25.14 -4.65 11.30
CA ILE A 755 25.02 -3.47 10.45
C ILE A 755 25.93 -2.32 10.94
N THR A 756 26.79 -1.85 10.04
CA THR A 756 27.82 -0.83 10.28
C THR A 756 27.74 0.27 9.21
N PRO A 757 26.68 1.09 9.17
CA PRO A 757 26.49 2.08 8.12
C PRO A 757 27.70 3.01 7.99
N PHE A 758 28.18 3.18 6.75
CA PHE A 758 29.31 4.02 6.35
C PHE A 758 30.69 3.56 6.83
N ASP A 759 30.79 2.43 7.52
CA ASP A 759 32.07 1.86 7.95
C ASP A 759 32.79 1.15 6.79
N THR A 760 34.12 1.01 6.91
CA THR A 760 34.94 0.22 5.98
C THR A 760 34.54 -1.26 5.98
N GLU A 761 34.06 -1.77 7.12
CA GLU A 761 33.62 -3.16 7.32
C GLU A 761 32.14 -3.40 6.99
N ALA A 762 31.43 -2.41 6.42
CA ALA A 762 30.06 -2.57 5.95
C ALA A 762 29.95 -3.76 4.98
N ASP A 763 29.13 -4.76 5.27
CA ASP A 763 28.98 -5.96 4.44
C ASP A 763 27.52 -6.40 4.21
N GLY A 764 26.55 -5.73 4.83
CA GLY A 764 25.14 -6.10 4.83
C GLY A 764 24.37 -5.41 5.95
N PHE A 765 23.07 -5.66 6.02
CA PHE A 765 22.24 -5.16 7.13
C PHE A 765 21.90 -6.27 8.13
N THR A 766 21.49 -5.88 9.34
CA THR A 766 20.93 -6.79 10.34
C THR A 766 19.43 -6.50 10.48
N PRO A 767 18.53 -7.49 10.41
CA PRO A 767 17.09 -7.23 10.53
C PRO A 767 16.72 -6.68 11.92
N GLY A 768 15.75 -5.78 11.94
CA GLY A 768 15.16 -5.26 13.17
C GLY A 768 13.65 -5.16 13.06
N ASP A 769 12.94 -5.23 14.18
CA ASP A 769 11.50 -5.00 14.20
C ASP A 769 11.18 -3.56 14.59
N GLY A 770 10.04 -3.04 14.13
CA GLY A 770 9.61 -1.73 14.62
C GLY A 770 8.26 -1.26 14.12
N CYS A 771 7.74 -0.26 14.82
CA CYS A 771 6.55 0.50 14.44
C CYS A 771 6.76 1.97 14.80
N SER A 772 6.31 2.89 13.95
CA SER A 772 6.15 4.30 14.29
C SER A 772 4.95 4.88 13.58
N LEU A 773 4.24 5.80 14.25
CA LEU A 773 3.07 6.48 13.72
C LEU A 773 3.16 7.97 14.03
N PHE A 774 2.66 8.78 13.11
CA PHE A 774 2.65 10.24 13.18
C PHE A 774 1.24 10.74 12.84
N LEU A 775 0.70 11.61 13.68
CA LEU A 775 -0.53 12.33 13.41
C LEU A 775 -0.20 13.67 12.74
N LEU A 776 -0.80 13.89 11.58
CA LEU A 776 -0.47 14.95 10.65
C LEU A 776 -1.69 15.84 10.39
N LYS A 777 -1.48 17.15 10.37
CA LYS A 777 -2.47 18.16 9.96
C LYS A 777 -1.81 19.20 9.08
N ARG A 778 -2.58 19.88 8.24
CA ARG A 778 -2.11 21.13 7.62
C ARG A 778 -1.67 22.10 8.71
N TYR A 779 -0.54 22.78 8.53
CA TYR A 779 0.01 23.67 9.57
C TYR A 779 -0.97 24.77 9.98
N ALA A 780 -1.72 25.33 9.02
CA ALA A 780 -2.75 26.33 9.32
C ALA A 780 -3.89 25.74 10.19
N ASP A 781 -4.33 24.51 9.91
CA ASP A 781 -5.35 23.82 10.71
C ASP A 781 -4.85 23.46 12.10
N ALA A 782 -3.59 23.01 12.23
CA ALA A 782 -2.99 22.71 13.53
C ALA A 782 -2.93 23.96 14.41
N ARG A 783 -2.52 25.10 13.86
CA ARG A 783 -2.50 26.39 14.58
C ARG A 783 -3.89 26.86 14.96
N ARG A 784 -4.85 26.81 14.03
CA ARG A 784 -6.25 27.19 14.28
C ARG A 784 -6.83 26.37 15.43
N ASP A 785 -6.54 25.07 15.45
CA ASP A 785 -7.11 24.14 16.41
C ASP A 785 -6.30 24.08 17.73
N GLY A 786 -5.25 24.90 17.88
CA GLY A 786 -4.42 24.94 19.10
C GLY A 786 -3.65 23.64 19.37
N GLU A 787 -3.33 22.88 18.33
CA GLU A 787 -2.64 21.59 18.47
C GLU A 787 -1.17 21.80 18.85
N PRO A 788 -0.57 20.86 19.62
CA PRO A 788 0.89 20.84 19.77
C PRO A 788 1.53 20.61 18.40
N ILE A 789 2.65 21.30 18.13
CA ILE A 789 3.40 21.14 16.89
C ILE A 789 4.80 20.64 17.25
N TYR A 790 5.09 19.38 16.93
CA TYR A 790 6.35 18.73 17.27
C TYR A 790 7.42 18.92 16.19
N GLY A 791 6.99 19.18 14.95
CA GLY A 791 7.84 19.31 13.77
C GLY A 791 7.01 19.61 12.54
N LEU A 792 7.65 20.09 11.48
CA LEU A 792 7.03 20.42 10.20
C LEU A 792 7.61 19.56 9.08
N LEU A 793 6.75 18.88 8.32
CA LEU A 793 7.11 18.30 7.04
C LEU A 793 6.98 19.39 5.96
N ARG A 794 8.11 19.78 5.37
CA ARG A 794 8.19 20.87 4.39
C ARG A 794 8.09 20.37 2.95
N GLY A 795 8.75 19.25 2.62
CA GLY A 795 8.78 18.71 1.27
C GLY A 795 8.89 17.18 1.25
N VAL A 796 8.30 16.55 0.24
CA VAL A 796 8.34 15.10 0.02
C VAL A 796 8.72 14.81 -1.42
N GLY A 797 9.95 14.38 -1.64
CA GLY A 797 10.46 13.99 -2.94
C GLY A 797 10.39 12.49 -3.15
N ALA A 798 9.99 12.07 -4.35
CA ALA A 798 9.84 10.66 -4.68
C ALA A 798 10.25 10.38 -6.13
N SER A 799 10.82 9.21 -6.40
CA SER A 799 11.20 8.77 -7.76
C SER A 799 11.41 7.26 -7.84
N ASN A 800 11.69 6.76 -9.05
CA ASN A 800 12.17 5.42 -9.29
C ASN A 800 13.45 5.40 -10.17
N ASP A 801 14.37 4.49 -9.89
CA ASP A 801 15.61 4.31 -10.68
C ASP A 801 15.31 3.82 -12.12
N ALA A 802 14.26 3.03 -12.29
CA ALA A 802 13.82 2.39 -13.53
C ALA A 802 14.92 1.58 -14.24
N LYS A 803 15.78 0.93 -13.44
CA LYS A 803 17.03 0.30 -13.91
C LYS A 803 17.24 -1.11 -13.39
N SER A 804 17.22 -1.31 -12.06
CA SER A 804 17.48 -2.59 -11.42
C SER A 804 16.56 -2.79 -10.23
N LEU A 805 16.25 -4.05 -9.91
CA LEU A 805 15.50 -4.38 -8.71
C LEU A 805 16.36 -4.39 -7.44
N ILE A 806 17.65 -4.71 -7.56
CA ILE A 806 18.53 -4.90 -6.40
C ILE A 806 19.55 -3.78 -6.30
N ALA A 807 20.15 -3.39 -7.43
CA ALA A 807 21.22 -2.40 -7.44
C ALA A 807 20.64 -0.98 -7.38
N PRO A 808 21.03 -0.14 -6.40
CA PRO A 808 20.57 1.24 -6.32
C PRO A 808 21.24 2.12 -7.39
N ASP A 809 20.61 3.24 -7.73
CA ASP A 809 21.15 4.22 -8.67
C ASP A 809 21.16 5.65 -8.10
N ALA A 810 22.34 6.29 -8.12
CA ALA A 810 22.53 7.61 -7.52
C ALA A 810 21.66 8.69 -8.20
N SER A 811 21.37 8.55 -9.50
CA SER A 811 20.58 9.55 -10.23
C SER A 811 19.11 9.53 -9.81
N GLY A 812 18.56 8.37 -9.49
CA GLY A 812 17.20 8.23 -8.95
C GLY A 812 17.11 8.80 -7.54
N GLN A 813 18.05 8.44 -6.65
CA GLN A 813 18.09 9.00 -5.30
C GLN A 813 18.24 10.53 -5.30
N ALA A 814 19.15 11.08 -6.12
CA ALA A 814 19.32 12.53 -6.27
C ALA A 814 18.05 13.19 -6.86
N ARG A 815 17.30 12.51 -7.74
CA ARG A 815 16.03 13.00 -8.26
C ARG A 815 14.96 13.09 -7.18
N ALA A 816 14.86 12.10 -6.30
CA ALA A 816 13.98 12.19 -5.13
C ALA A 816 14.37 13.39 -4.25
N MET A 817 15.66 13.57 -3.94
CA MET A 817 16.14 14.72 -3.16
C MET A 817 15.80 16.06 -3.83
N ARG A 818 16.10 16.25 -5.12
CA ARG A 818 15.77 17.51 -5.83
C ARG A 818 14.27 17.83 -5.81
N ARG A 819 13.41 16.82 -5.96
CA ARG A 819 11.94 16.97 -5.92
C ARG A 819 11.40 17.39 -4.57
N SER A 820 12.09 17.08 -3.46
CA SER A 820 11.69 17.59 -2.16
C SER A 820 11.99 19.10 -2.08
N PHE A 821 13.14 19.53 -2.61
CA PHE A 821 13.56 20.93 -2.64
C PHE A 821 12.72 21.80 -3.57
N GLU A 822 12.16 21.23 -4.65
CA GLU A 822 11.19 21.91 -5.54
C GLU A 822 9.91 22.39 -4.81
N GLN A 823 9.66 21.94 -3.58
CA GLN A 823 8.44 22.24 -2.82
C GLN A 823 8.63 23.27 -1.71
N VAL A 824 9.86 23.71 -1.46
CA VAL A 824 10.22 24.56 -0.32
C VAL A 824 10.91 25.84 -0.79
N ASP A 825 11.13 26.76 0.14
CA ASP A 825 11.73 28.07 -0.05
C ASP A 825 13.21 28.15 0.36
N PHE A 826 13.83 27.00 0.64
CA PHE A 826 15.24 26.91 1.05
C PHE A 826 16.00 25.87 0.22
N GLY A 827 17.31 26.09 0.05
CA GLY A 827 18.19 25.18 -0.67
C GLY A 827 18.85 24.10 0.22
N PRO A 828 19.58 23.15 -0.40
CA PRO A 828 20.25 22.05 0.32
C PRO A 828 21.24 22.49 1.40
N ALA A 829 21.92 23.62 1.21
CA ALA A 829 22.84 24.22 2.18
C ALA A 829 22.19 24.52 3.54
N ALA A 830 20.86 24.72 3.57
CA ALA A 830 20.14 25.07 4.79
C ALA A 830 19.72 23.86 5.64
N VAL A 831 19.95 22.63 5.19
CA VAL A 831 19.67 21.39 5.94
C VAL A 831 20.90 21.01 6.73
N ASP A 832 20.82 20.92 8.05
CA ASP A 832 21.99 20.64 8.90
C ASP A 832 22.22 19.14 9.15
N TYR A 833 21.15 18.35 9.15
CA TYR A 833 21.19 16.93 9.47
C TYR A 833 20.50 16.10 8.39
N LEU A 834 21.18 15.08 7.86
CA LEU A 834 20.64 14.07 6.97
C LEU A 834 20.58 12.74 7.72
N GLU A 835 19.36 12.35 8.08
CA GLU A 835 19.05 10.97 8.42
C GLU A 835 19.02 10.14 7.13
N ALA A 836 20.15 9.52 6.84
CA ALA A 836 20.36 8.73 5.65
C ALA A 836 19.61 7.39 5.72
N HIS A 837 19.46 6.76 4.56
CA HIS A 837 19.01 5.38 4.47
C HIS A 837 20.05 4.43 5.11
N GLY A 838 21.35 4.62 4.85
CA GLY A 838 22.48 4.05 5.60
C GLY A 838 22.31 2.58 5.94
N THR A 839 22.40 1.73 4.93
CA THR A 839 22.10 0.28 5.01
C THR A 839 23.23 -0.55 5.57
N GLY A 840 24.46 -0.02 5.64
CA GLY A 840 25.63 -0.83 5.95
C GLY A 840 26.01 -1.76 4.81
N THR A 841 25.58 -1.47 3.58
CA THR A 841 26.04 -2.19 2.38
C THR A 841 27.08 -1.36 1.66
N ARG A 842 28.20 -1.97 1.23
CA ARG A 842 29.29 -1.24 0.54
C ARG A 842 28.81 -0.44 -0.67
N VAL A 843 27.94 -1.05 -1.48
CA VAL A 843 27.42 -0.42 -2.69
C VAL A 843 26.35 0.61 -2.36
N GLY A 844 25.40 0.28 -1.47
CA GLY A 844 24.30 1.17 -1.13
C GLY A 844 24.77 2.45 -0.45
N ASP A 845 25.66 2.33 0.55
CA ASP A 845 26.16 3.48 1.29
C ASP A 845 26.97 4.42 0.37
N ARG A 846 27.79 3.87 -0.55
CA ARG A 846 28.49 4.67 -1.56
C ARG A 846 27.53 5.38 -2.51
N VAL A 847 26.55 4.66 -3.06
CA VAL A 847 25.56 5.24 -3.99
C VAL A 847 24.75 6.35 -3.33
N GLU A 848 24.41 6.20 -2.05
CA GLU A 848 23.73 7.23 -1.27
C GLU A 848 24.57 8.48 -1.07
N ILE A 849 25.86 8.33 -0.74
CA ILE A 849 26.77 9.48 -0.62
C ILE A 849 27.03 10.13 -1.99
N ASP A 850 27.14 9.36 -3.06
CA ASP A 850 27.25 9.90 -4.43
C ASP A 850 26.00 10.72 -4.80
N ALA A 851 24.80 10.22 -4.49
CA ALA A 851 23.55 10.94 -4.71
C ALA A 851 23.47 12.21 -3.86
N THR A 852 23.89 12.13 -2.60
CA THR A 852 23.96 13.26 -1.68
C THR A 852 24.92 14.32 -2.21
N SER A 853 26.07 13.92 -2.75
CA SER A 853 27.05 14.83 -3.37
C SER A 853 26.45 15.59 -4.55
N GLN A 854 25.59 14.96 -5.36
CA GLN A 854 24.95 15.63 -6.49
C GLN A 854 23.90 16.71 -6.11
N VAL A 855 23.55 16.83 -4.83
CA VAL A 855 22.48 17.73 -4.36
C VAL A 855 22.95 18.64 -3.23
N TYR A 856 23.73 18.12 -2.28
CA TYR A 856 24.16 18.81 -1.07
C TYR A 856 25.62 19.31 -1.12
N ALA A 857 26.37 19.03 -2.20
CA ALA A 857 27.71 19.57 -2.38
C ALA A 857 27.63 21.08 -2.67
N ASP A 858 27.62 21.84 -1.59
CA ASP A 858 27.77 23.29 -1.60
C ASP A 858 28.95 23.62 -0.70
N HIS A 859 30.05 24.08 -1.30
CA HIS A 859 31.30 24.39 -0.60
C HIS A 859 31.24 25.72 0.15
N GLU A 860 30.18 26.52 -0.03
CA GLU A 860 29.95 27.76 0.71
C GLU A 860 29.17 27.53 2.02
N ARG A 861 28.90 26.28 2.39
CA ARG A 861 28.21 25.93 3.65
C ARG A 861 29.04 26.32 4.87
N ASP A 862 28.45 27.14 5.74
CA ASP A 862 29.05 27.59 7.00
C ASP A 862 29.33 26.43 7.98
N ARG A 863 28.50 25.38 7.94
CA ARG A 863 28.60 24.20 8.80
C ARG A 863 28.52 22.93 7.98
N PRO A 864 29.29 21.90 8.34
CA PRO A 864 29.22 20.63 7.66
C PRO A 864 27.83 20.00 7.82
N LEU A 865 27.35 19.33 6.77
CA LEU A 865 26.17 18.48 6.84
C LEU A 865 26.47 17.28 7.76
N GLU A 866 25.67 17.09 8.78
CA GLU A 866 25.74 15.87 9.58
C GLU A 866 24.97 14.75 8.92
N ILE A 867 25.54 13.55 8.89
CA ILE A 867 24.91 12.36 8.33
C ILE A 867 24.88 11.28 9.42
N GLY A 868 23.74 10.61 9.56
CA GLY A 868 23.55 9.49 10.49
C GLY A 868 22.49 8.51 10.01
N SER A 869 22.39 7.33 10.64
CA SER A 869 21.36 6.34 10.34
C SER A 869 20.86 5.64 11.60
N ALA A 870 19.55 5.67 11.87
CA ALA A 870 18.89 4.94 12.96
C ALA A 870 19.11 3.43 12.88
N LYS A 871 19.41 2.90 11.69
CA LYS A 871 19.63 1.46 11.48
C LYS A 871 20.86 0.94 12.22
N SER A 872 21.83 1.81 12.51
CA SER A 872 22.99 1.42 13.32
C SER A 872 22.61 1.00 14.74
N PHE A 873 21.42 1.36 15.24
CA PHE A 873 20.96 1.06 16.59
C PHE A 873 19.97 -0.09 16.63
N VAL A 874 18.93 -0.03 15.79
CA VAL A 874 17.78 -0.94 15.86
C VAL A 874 17.72 -1.91 14.68
N GLY A 875 18.81 -2.02 13.92
CA GLY A 875 18.82 -2.79 12.68
C GLY A 875 17.97 -2.16 11.58
N HIS A 876 17.83 -2.87 10.47
CA HIS A 876 16.96 -2.47 9.38
C HIS A 876 15.53 -2.95 9.65
N THR A 877 14.62 -2.01 9.91
CA THR A 877 13.20 -2.26 10.22
C THR A 877 12.27 -2.31 9.00
N PHE A 878 12.81 -2.63 7.82
CA PHE A 878 12.09 -2.81 6.56
C PHE A 878 11.05 -1.71 6.30
N ALA A 879 9.74 -2.02 6.20
CA ALA A 879 8.69 -1.04 5.92
C ALA A 879 8.58 0.08 6.97
N ALA A 880 9.05 -0.15 8.21
CA ALA A 880 9.10 0.83 9.29
C ALA A 880 10.40 1.67 9.32
N ALA A 881 11.37 1.41 8.42
CA ALA A 881 12.69 2.02 8.46
C ALA A 881 12.66 3.54 8.25
N GLY A 882 11.84 4.03 7.32
CA GLY A 882 11.64 5.46 7.12
C GLY A 882 11.04 6.15 8.36
N GLY A 883 10.19 5.44 9.10
CA GLY A 883 9.57 5.91 10.33
C GLY A 883 10.54 5.98 11.51
N ALA A 884 11.43 5.00 11.66
CA ALA A 884 12.53 5.05 12.63
C ALA A 884 13.44 6.28 12.39
N GLY A 885 13.80 6.53 11.13
CA GLY A 885 14.59 7.69 10.75
C GLY A 885 13.84 9.02 11.00
N LEU A 886 12.57 9.10 10.60
CA LEU A 886 11.76 10.30 10.86
C LEU A 886 11.58 10.57 12.35
N LEU A 887 11.34 9.54 13.16
CA LEU A 887 11.21 9.69 14.61
C LEU A 887 12.53 10.19 15.22
N ARG A 888 13.66 9.63 14.81
CA ARG A 888 14.99 10.08 15.25
C ARG A 888 15.26 11.54 14.87
N ALA A 889 15.00 11.93 13.63
CA ALA A 889 15.16 13.30 13.15
C ALA A 889 14.23 14.28 13.88
N LEU A 890 12.97 13.89 14.11
CA LEU A 890 11.99 14.69 14.87
C LEU A 890 12.47 14.93 16.30
N LEU A 891 12.92 13.88 17.00
CA LEU A 891 13.42 13.97 18.36
C LEU A 891 14.72 14.77 18.45
N ALA A 892 15.61 14.66 17.45
CA ALA A 892 16.81 15.48 17.33
C ALA A 892 16.49 16.97 17.21
N LEU A 893 15.51 17.34 16.37
CA LEU A 893 15.02 18.71 16.24
C LEU A 893 14.44 19.22 17.57
N ARG A 894 13.58 18.41 18.20
CA ARG A 894 12.88 18.78 19.44
C ARG A 894 13.82 18.98 20.62
N THR A 895 14.84 18.14 20.74
CA THR A 895 15.81 18.21 21.83
C THR A 895 17.02 19.09 21.49
N GLY A 896 17.12 19.57 20.25
CA GLY A 896 18.28 20.34 19.79
C GLY A 896 19.57 19.56 19.93
N THR A 897 19.57 18.28 19.59
CA THR A 897 20.73 17.39 19.73
C THR A 897 20.90 16.54 18.47
N ILE A 898 22.10 16.54 17.89
CA ILE A 898 22.46 15.62 16.80
C ILE A 898 22.90 14.29 17.43
N PRO A 899 22.19 13.18 17.16
CA PRO A 899 22.47 11.89 17.78
C PRO A 899 23.71 11.20 17.16
N PRO A 900 24.47 10.38 17.93
CA PRO A 900 25.64 9.66 17.43
C PRO A 900 25.28 8.55 16.44
N ASN A 901 26.19 8.15 15.56
CA ASN A 901 26.09 6.91 14.79
C ASN A 901 26.73 5.75 15.57
N ALA A 902 25.97 4.68 15.82
CA ALA A 902 26.53 3.47 16.41
C ALA A 902 27.28 2.65 15.35
N ASN A 903 28.10 1.69 15.79
CA ASN A 903 28.77 0.72 14.91
C ASN A 903 29.64 1.32 13.80
N LEU A 904 30.15 2.54 14.00
CA LEU A 904 31.10 3.18 13.11
C LEU A 904 32.45 3.32 13.83
N ARG A 905 33.45 2.59 13.34
CA ARG A 905 34.85 2.62 13.81
C ARG A 905 35.74 3.38 12.85
N THR A 906 35.59 3.17 11.55
CA THR A 906 36.41 3.80 10.52
C THR A 906 35.55 4.06 9.29
N VAL A 907 35.28 5.35 9.05
CA VAL A 907 34.56 5.81 7.85
C VAL A 907 35.23 5.27 6.60
N ASN A 908 34.43 4.66 5.73
CA ASN A 908 34.94 4.10 4.48
C ASN A 908 35.50 5.21 3.57
N PRO A 909 36.81 5.18 3.22
CA PRO A 909 37.43 6.22 2.41
C PRO A 909 36.85 6.31 0.98
N GLN A 910 36.19 5.25 0.49
CA GLN A 910 35.56 5.23 -0.84
C GLN A 910 34.23 5.98 -0.92
N LEU A 911 33.70 6.48 0.21
CA LEU A 911 32.52 7.33 0.21
C LEU A 911 32.81 8.74 -0.32
N HIS A 912 34.09 9.13 -0.43
CA HIS A 912 34.50 10.46 -0.89
C HIS A 912 33.79 11.61 -0.17
N LEU A 913 33.54 11.46 1.14
CA LEU A 913 32.77 12.43 1.92
C LEU A 913 33.29 13.85 1.76
N ALA A 914 34.60 14.09 1.57
CA ALA A 914 35.17 15.43 1.37
C ALA A 914 34.57 16.23 0.19
N GLY A 915 33.94 15.57 -0.79
CA GLY A 915 33.19 16.22 -1.86
C GLY A 915 31.89 16.90 -1.37
N ILE A 916 31.43 16.52 -0.19
CA ILE A 916 30.37 17.16 0.57
C ILE A 916 31.06 17.76 1.80
N PRO A 917 30.91 19.03 2.15
CA PRO A 917 31.37 19.46 3.46
C PRO A 917 30.44 18.79 4.50
N ALA A 918 30.75 17.55 4.89
CA ALA A 918 29.89 16.66 5.67
C ALA A 918 30.71 15.84 6.68
N ARG A 919 30.03 15.39 7.74
CA ARG A 919 30.61 14.58 8.81
C ARG A 919 29.63 13.49 9.26
N ILE A 920 30.18 12.40 9.76
CA ILE A 920 29.44 11.31 10.40
C ILE A 920 29.97 11.19 11.82
N SER A 921 29.16 11.60 12.80
CA SER A 921 29.59 11.72 14.19
C SER A 921 29.34 10.42 14.96
N THR A 922 30.32 9.93 15.71
CA THR A 922 30.17 8.79 16.64
C THR A 922 29.78 9.22 18.06
N GLU A 923 29.69 10.53 18.30
CA GLU A 923 29.30 11.13 19.57
C GLU A 923 28.11 12.08 19.36
N GLY A 924 27.19 12.09 20.32
CA GLY A 924 26.07 13.02 20.32
C GLY A 924 26.54 14.43 20.67
N ARG A 925 25.91 15.44 20.08
CA ARG A 925 26.28 16.84 20.34
C ARG A 925 25.10 17.78 20.27
N GLU A 926 25.25 18.94 20.88
CA GLU A 926 24.26 20.00 20.79
C GLU A 926 24.09 20.48 19.33
N TRP A 927 22.83 20.65 18.94
CA TRP A 927 22.43 21.24 17.67
C TRP A 927 22.00 22.67 17.94
N GLU A 928 22.92 23.61 17.88
CA GLU A 928 22.59 25.03 18.05
C GLU A 928 21.82 25.54 16.83
N ARG A 929 20.84 26.43 17.07
CA ARG A 929 20.21 27.20 16.00
C ARG A 929 21.23 28.20 15.46
N ALA A 930 21.38 28.27 14.14
CA ALA A 930 22.14 29.35 13.53
C ALA A 930 21.24 30.59 13.39
N ASP A 931 21.75 31.78 13.71
CA ASP A 931 21.21 33.13 13.48
C ASP A 931 19.73 33.23 13.05
N GLY A 932 18.81 32.87 13.94
CA GLY A 932 17.36 32.99 13.72
C GLY A 932 16.73 32.02 12.70
N ARG A 933 17.52 31.14 12.05
CA ARG A 933 17.00 30.10 11.16
C ARG A 933 16.59 28.85 11.94
N PRO A 934 15.53 28.14 11.49
CA PRO A 934 15.16 26.88 12.09
C PRO A 934 16.23 25.82 11.79
N ARG A 935 16.42 24.89 12.72
CA ARG A 935 17.05 23.60 12.48
C ARG A 935 16.26 22.84 11.42
N ARG A 936 16.98 22.27 10.47
CA ARG A 936 16.39 21.52 9.35
C ARG A 936 17.08 20.18 9.23
N ALA A 937 16.26 19.14 9.16
CA ALA A 937 16.69 17.79 8.87
C ALA A 937 16.16 17.33 7.50
N ALA A 938 16.80 16.32 6.95
CA ALA A 938 16.28 15.53 5.86
C ALA A 938 16.26 14.05 6.24
N VAL A 939 15.33 13.27 5.68
CA VAL A 939 15.18 11.83 5.94
C VAL A 939 15.07 11.09 4.61
N SER A 940 16.03 10.20 4.33
CA SER A 940 16.05 9.37 3.12
C SER A 940 15.57 7.95 3.41
N SER A 941 14.77 7.37 2.52
CA SER A 941 14.54 5.93 2.50
C SER A 941 14.45 5.40 1.07
N PHE A 942 15.29 4.40 0.76
CA PHE A 942 15.44 3.83 -0.57
C PHE A 942 15.06 2.36 -0.54
N GLY A 943 13.98 2.01 -1.24
CA GLY A 943 13.46 0.66 -1.32
C GLY A 943 14.07 -0.12 -2.49
N THR A 944 14.19 -1.44 -2.29
CA THR A 944 14.36 -2.42 -3.36
C THR A 944 13.37 -2.14 -4.51
N GLY A 945 13.80 -2.34 -5.74
CA GLY A 945 13.05 -1.89 -6.92
C GLY A 945 13.40 -0.46 -7.36
N GLY A 946 14.39 0.17 -6.72
CA GLY A 946 14.81 1.54 -6.99
C GLY A 946 13.80 2.59 -6.54
N ILE A 947 12.97 2.28 -5.53
CA ILE A 947 11.88 3.15 -5.08
C ILE A 947 12.43 4.15 -4.06
N ASN A 948 12.56 5.42 -4.43
CA ASN A 948 13.27 6.41 -3.61
C ASN A 948 12.34 7.47 -3.04
N TYR A 949 12.43 7.72 -1.73
CA TYR A 949 11.74 8.81 -1.04
C TYR A 949 12.70 9.63 -0.19
N HIS A 950 12.44 10.93 -0.12
CA HIS A 950 13.23 11.88 0.66
C HIS A 950 12.36 12.98 1.25
N LEU A 951 12.38 13.13 2.58
CA LEU A 951 11.62 14.14 3.32
C LEU A 951 12.52 15.31 3.74
N LEU A 952 11.94 16.51 3.76
CA LEU A 952 12.51 17.68 4.43
C LEU A 952 11.68 18.01 5.68
N VAL A 953 12.35 18.10 6.83
CA VAL A 953 11.75 18.31 8.14
C VAL A 953 12.34 19.55 8.79
N GLU A 954 11.52 20.35 9.46
CA GLU A 954 11.92 21.62 10.07
C GLU A 954 11.37 21.71 11.50
N GLU A 955 12.13 22.30 12.42
CA GLU A 955 11.60 22.62 13.74
C GLU A 955 10.53 23.74 13.66
N PRO A 956 9.49 23.71 14.51
CA PRO A 956 8.56 24.82 14.60
C PRO A 956 9.25 26.06 15.19
N MET A 957 8.87 27.25 14.70
CA MET A 957 9.25 28.54 15.28
C MET A 957 8.01 29.18 15.91
N ASP A 958 8.18 29.81 17.07
CA ASP A 958 7.13 30.62 17.69
C ASP A 958 7.09 32.00 16.98
N GLY A 959 6.04 32.25 16.19
CA GLY A 959 5.85 33.52 15.47
C GLY A 959 5.11 33.38 14.13
N ALA A 960 4.60 34.49 13.59
CA ALA A 960 4.19 34.57 12.18
C ALA A 960 5.45 34.71 11.31
N ARG A 961 5.62 33.85 10.32
CA ARG A 961 6.60 34.05 9.25
C ARG A 961 5.95 34.80 8.09
#